data_AF-A0A1P8FNK8-F1
#
_entry.id   AF-A0A1P8FNK8-F1
#
_cell.length_a   1.000
_cell.length_b   1.000
_cell.length_c   1.000
_cell.angle_alpha   90.00
_cell.angle_beta   90.00
_cell.angle_gamma   90.00
#
_symmetry.space_group_name_H-M   'P 1'
#
loop_
_entity.id
_entity.type
_entity.pdbx_description
1 polymer ?
#
loop_
_entity_poly.entity_id
_entity_poly.type
_entity_poly.pdbx_seq_one_letter_code
_entity_poly.pdbx_strand_id
1 'polypeptide(L)'
;MKRAGFFQGQLWLAMAVVMVVVMASIAATVGLMYRAFDTSIAPQMIEKAKTAGRSLNSLLAQGATHEIPLEKLVGVSELFADTAREHPEIARIELTRGGKALHTHGPAMPAELTTRLPVPGYEAVNAELAVSIDPQYVRRLFEEMSLDLLVVAVVTLFISLELLYFLAGSLLADLGAIRTQVATLTRGAIVALPHSTWLGRDFSAGLAERTDAIVLRYQQAVATLGERVRSRRKGGRASIYRAIASLRTLRSRFTFTDRRGAGAPRSQNAALILGAMRAPFFLLLLADDLSRSFMPMFAAGLQVGPLPLSPNTVASLPIFVFMLVVALSQPVLGGWSERIGRRRSFLAGAALACVAHLLSAQANTLLELLAWRSAGGAAWAIAFVAAQGYVLDHTDSKTRTVGLAAFVGIIMVSMICGPSIGGILADGIGHRGTLALGGALTLASLILAWRRLPADHVAEKAPAAAAAKPRLSLAFSNRRFLLLLVLAAVPAKLILIAYCFYLIPLYIVGVGSSSAMAGRMIMLYSVMMVLLVPLMANWVVALRARHKDEPEALFVAIGLALSGIAGLAMALPLGLLSPLLLVLLLGVGQSLSIAPQAAMVAEVCKDEIRSLGQSSVYGVYRLVERMGNASGPLVAAALLELGGFQTAFIAIGALVLACALLFAVIFVPRRPVPVPVAVAAVKAAS
;
A
#
# COMPACT_ATOMS: atom_id res chain seq x y z
N MET A 1 14.46 -29.67 -26.83
CA MET A 1 14.57 -28.46 -25.96
C MET A 1 14.14 -28.76 -24.52
N LYS A 2 14.99 -29.49 -23.74
CA LYS A 2 14.71 -29.93 -22.35
C LYS A 2 15.10 -28.91 -21.26
N ARG A 3 15.55 -27.69 -21.58
CA ARG A 3 16.08 -26.73 -20.59
C ARG A 3 15.08 -25.59 -20.29
N ALA A 4 13.99 -25.89 -19.60
CA ALA A 4 13.14 -24.84 -19.01
C ALA A 4 13.92 -24.03 -17.94
N GLY A 5 14.87 -24.66 -17.25
CA GLY A 5 15.70 -24.01 -16.23
C GLY A 5 16.73 -23.00 -16.78
N PHE A 6 17.12 -23.08 -18.05
CA PHE A 6 18.12 -22.15 -18.61
C PHE A 6 17.56 -20.75 -18.80
N PHE A 7 16.36 -20.62 -19.38
CA PHE A 7 15.69 -19.33 -19.54
C PHE A 7 15.27 -18.72 -18.20
N GLN A 8 14.82 -19.55 -17.24
CA GLN A 8 14.55 -19.06 -15.89
C GLN A 8 15.83 -18.58 -15.18
N GLY A 9 16.94 -19.31 -15.29
CA GLY A 9 18.22 -18.91 -14.71
C GLY A 9 18.77 -17.62 -15.31
N GLN A 10 18.69 -17.44 -16.64
CA GLN A 10 19.09 -16.20 -17.29
C GLN A 10 18.20 -15.01 -16.94
N LEU A 11 16.89 -15.24 -16.75
CA LEU A 11 15.98 -14.19 -16.30
C LEU A 11 16.29 -13.74 -14.87
N TRP A 12 16.53 -14.68 -13.95
CA TRP A 12 16.94 -14.37 -12.59
C TRP A 12 18.26 -13.59 -12.56
N LEU A 13 19.23 -13.98 -13.38
CA LEU A 13 20.50 -13.26 -13.52
C LEU A 13 20.27 -11.85 -14.08
N ALA A 14 19.46 -11.69 -15.12
CA ALA A 14 19.13 -10.38 -15.69
C ALA A 14 18.41 -9.49 -14.67
N MET A 15 17.47 -10.05 -13.90
CA MET A 15 16.79 -9.32 -12.83
C MET A 15 17.75 -8.91 -11.72
N ALA A 16 18.68 -9.79 -11.33
CA ALA A 16 19.70 -9.47 -10.33
C ALA A 16 20.64 -8.37 -10.83
N VAL A 17 21.07 -8.41 -12.10
CA VAL A 17 21.91 -7.36 -12.70
C VAL A 17 21.17 -6.03 -12.74
N VAL A 18 19.91 -6.01 -13.19
CA VAL A 18 19.09 -4.78 -13.17
C VAL A 18 18.93 -4.25 -11.75
N MET A 19 18.72 -5.13 -10.77
CA MET A 19 18.63 -4.74 -9.36
C MET A 19 19.92 -4.11 -8.85
N VAL A 20 21.08 -4.69 -9.17
CA VAL A 20 22.38 -4.13 -8.80
C VAL A 20 22.60 -2.77 -9.46
N VAL A 21 22.23 -2.61 -10.73
CA VAL A 21 22.32 -1.33 -11.44
C VAL A 21 21.39 -0.29 -10.82
N VAL A 22 20.15 -0.65 -10.47
CA VAL A 22 19.21 0.24 -9.78
C VAL A 22 19.76 0.64 -8.41
N MET A 23 20.26 -0.31 -7.63
CA MET A 23 20.89 -0.03 -6.33
C MET A 23 22.11 0.88 -6.45
N ALA A 24 22.97 0.65 -7.45
CA ALA A 24 24.12 1.49 -7.72
C ALA A 24 23.71 2.90 -8.19
N SER A 25 22.68 3.00 -9.03
CA SER A 25 22.12 4.28 -9.47
C SER A 25 21.54 5.06 -8.29
N ILE A 26 20.76 4.39 -7.44
CA ILE A 26 20.22 4.99 -6.22
C ILE A 26 21.36 5.48 -5.33
N ALA A 27 22.36 4.64 -5.03
CA ALA A 27 23.50 5.03 -4.21
C ALA A 27 24.29 6.21 -4.81
N ALA A 28 24.47 6.24 -6.14
CA ALA A 28 25.12 7.33 -6.83
C ALA A 28 24.31 8.62 -6.77
N THR A 29 22.99 8.57 -7.01
CA THR A 29 22.10 9.73 -6.91
C THR A 29 22.04 10.27 -5.48
N VAL A 30 21.96 9.38 -4.48
CA VAL A 30 22.02 9.74 -3.06
C VAL A 30 23.35 10.42 -2.74
N GLY A 31 24.47 9.85 -3.17
CA GLY A 31 25.79 10.43 -2.94
C GLY A 31 26.00 11.78 -3.64
N LEU A 32 25.48 11.95 -4.85
CA LEU A 32 25.51 13.22 -5.58
C LEU A 32 24.61 14.27 -4.93
N MET A 33 23.40 13.90 -4.53
CA MET A 33 22.48 14.77 -3.79
C MET A 33 23.14 15.24 -2.49
N TYR A 34 23.72 14.34 -1.71
CA TYR A 34 24.41 14.69 -0.46
C TYR A 34 25.56 15.68 -0.70
N ARG A 35 26.41 15.44 -1.70
CA ARG A 35 27.51 16.37 -2.05
C ARG A 35 27.03 17.71 -2.58
N ALA A 36 25.98 17.74 -3.40
CA ALA A 36 25.38 18.97 -3.89
C ALA A 36 24.64 19.73 -2.78
N PHE A 37 24.19 19.02 -1.76
CA PHE A 37 23.46 19.56 -0.62
C PHE A 37 24.41 20.25 0.37
N ASP A 38 25.54 19.62 0.72
CA ASP A 38 26.61 20.24 1.51
C ASP A 38 27.06 21.60 0.93
N THR A 39 27.04 21.73 -0.40
CA THR A 39 27.46 22.95 -1.09
C THR A 39 26.35 23.98 -1.33
N SER A 40 25.06 23.63 -1.16
CA SER A 40 23.93 24.49 -1.55
C SER A 40 23.07 25.04 -0.41
N ILE A 41 22.94 24.35 0.73
CA ILE A 41 22.05 24.80 1.81
C ILE A 41 22.57 26.09 2.46
N ALA A 42 23.83 26.09 2.88
CA ALA A 42 24.39 27.21 3.63
C ALA A 42 24.32 28.52 2.82
N PRO A 43 24.69 28.55 1.52
CA PRO A 43 24.48 29.73 0.68
C PRO A 43 23.00 30.15 0.54
N GLN A 44 22.07 29.20 0.36
CA GLN A 44 20.64 29.51 0.22
C GLN A 44 20.03 30.07 1.51
N MET A 45 20.39 29.51 2.66
CA MET A 45 19.99 30.01 3.97
C MET A 45 20.54 31.43 4.20
N ILE A 46 21.80 31.68 3.84
CA ILE A 46 22.40 33.02 3.87
C ILE A 46 21.66 34.01 2.95
N GLU A 47 21.30 33.62 1.73
CA GLU A 47 20.50 34.49 0.84
C GLU A 47 19.09 34.77 1.36
N LYS A 48 18.46 33.79 2.03
CA LYS A 48 17.17 33.99 2.69
C LYS A 48 17.30 34.95 3.87
N ALA A 49 18.33 34.79 4.71
CA ALA A 49 18.65 35.71 5.81
C ALA A 49 18.99 37.13 5.31
N LYS A 50 19.72 37.25 4.20
CA LYS A 50 19.93 38.53 3.50
C LYS A 50 18.62 39.17 3.06
N THR A 51 17.69 38.38 2.54
CA THR A 51 16.39 38.89 2.06
C THR A 51 15.53 39.39 3.22
N ALA A 52 15.45 38.63 4.32
CA ALA A 52 14.80 39.08 5.55
C ALA A 52 15.47 40.37 6.09
N GLY A 53 16.80 40.40 6.11
CA GLY A 53 17.56 41.58 6.51
C GLY A 53 17.35 42.79 5.59
N ARG A 54 17.20 42.61 4.28
CA ARG A 54 16.84 43.70 3.34
C ARG A 54 15.43 44.22 3.60
N SER A 55 14.48 43.35 3.92
CA SER A 55 13.11 43.73 4.29
C SER A 55 13.12 44.58 5.56
N LEU A 56 13.83 44.13 6.60
CA LEU A 56 14.06 44.88 7.83
C LEU A 56 14.75 46.23 7.58
N ASN A 57 15.81 46.25 6.77
CA ASN A 57 16.51 47.48 6.41
C ASN A 57 15.62 48.47 5.68
N SER A 58 14.69 48.00 4.83
CA SER A 58 13.71 48.87 4.15
C SER A 58 12.82 49.60 5.16
N LEU A 59 12.37 48.89 6.20
CA LEU A 59 11.57 49.47 7.29
C LEU A 59 12.40 50.43 8.16
N LEU A 60 13.62 50.05 8.51
CA LEU A 60 14.53 50.91 9.28
C LEU A 60 14.90 52.18 8.50
N ALA A 61 15.09 52.08 7.19
CA ALA A 61 15.42 53.21 6.31
C ALA A 61 14.29 54.25 6.19
N GLN A 62 13.03 53.86 6.46
CA GLN A 62 11.93 54.84 6.55
C GLN A 62 12.17 55.84 7.68
N GLY A 63 12.77 55.40 8.80
CA GLY A 63 13.15 56.28 9.90
C GLY A 63 14.17 57.34 9.49
N ALA A 64 15.13 56.98 8.65
CA ALA A 64 16.12 57.91 8.11
C ALA A 64 15.49 58.97 7.19
N THR A 65 14.45 58.59 6.43
CA THR A 65 13.70 59.52 5.57
C THR A 65 13.01 60.65 6.37
N HIS A 66 12.70 60.39 7.64
CA HIS A 66 12.13 61.36 8.58
C HIS A 66 13.17 61.99 9.52
N GLU A 67 14.47 61.86 9.21
CA GLU A 67 15.58 62.38 10.02
C GLU A 67 15.59 61.90 11.48
N ILE A 68 14.99 60.73 11.76
CA ILE A 68 14.95 60.18 13.12
C ILE A 68 16.33 59.58 13.44
N PRO A 69 17.01 60.00 14.52
CA PRO A 69 18.27 59.37 14.94
C PRO A 69 18.08 57.88 15.25
N LEU A 70 19.09 57.06 14.93
CA LEU A 70 19.05 55.60 15.06
C LEU A 70 18.67 55.13 16.48
N GLU A 71 19.09 55.86 17.52
CA GLU A 71 18.81 55.55 18.93
C GLU A 71 17.37 55.89 19.35
N LYS A 72 16.67 56.70 18.56
CA LYS A 72 15.29 57.13 18.84
C LYS A 72 14.25 56.29 18.10
N LEU A 73 14.67 55.25 17.36
CA LEU A 73 13.74 54.33 16.71
C LEU A 73 12.98 53.51 17.77
N VAL A 74 11.66 53.68 17.79
CA VAL A 74 10.76 52.96 18.70
C VAL A 74 10.22 51.71 18.01
N GLY A 75 10.05 50.61 18.75
CA GLY A 75 9.45 49.38 18.22
C GLY A 75 10.41 48.43 17.49
N VAL A 76 11.70 48.78 17.35
CA VAL A 76 12.71 47.93 16.67
C VAL A 76 12.82 46.53 17.29
N SER A 77 12.78 46.45 18.62
CA SER A 77 12.85 45.16 19.33
C SER A 77 11.60 44.29 19.10
N GLU A 78 10.43 44.89 18.90
CA GLU A 78 9.18 44.19 18.60
C GLU A 78 9.19 43.71 17.15
N LEU A 79 9.61 44.57 16.21
CA LEU A 79 9.84 44.21 14.81
C LEU A 79 10.80 43.02 14.67
N PHE A 80 11.90 43.00 15.44
CA PHE A 80 12.83 41.87 15.43
C PHE A 80 12.19 40.60 16.01
N ALA A 81 11.37 40.70 17.05
CA ALA A 81 10.64 39.56 17.61
C ALA A 81 9.60 39.02 16.63
N ASP A 82 8.88 39.89 15.91
CA ASP A 82 7.94 39.51 14.86
C ASP A 82 8.65 38.80 13.71
N THR A 83 9.76 39.37 13.25
CA THR A 83 10.55 38.79 12.16
C THR A 83 11.11 37.42 12.56
N ALA A 84 11.61 37.26 13.79
CA ALA A 84 12.10 35.98 14.30
C ALA A 84 10.97 34.94 14.47
N ARG A 85 9.73 35.38 14.75
CA ARG A 85 8.55 34.50 14.78
C ARG A 85 8.13 34.04 13.39
N GLU A 86 8.22 34.91 12.39
CA GLU A 86 7.92 34.58 10.98
C GLU A 86 9.02 33.73 10.32
N HIS A 87 10.27 33.89 10.78
CA HIS A 87 11.45 33.22 10.25
C HIS A 87 12.16 32.39 11.34
N PRO A 88 11.67 31.18 11.64
CA PRO A 88 12.22 30.33 12.72
C PRO A 88 13.67 29.89 12.50
N GLU A 89 14.21 30.03 11.29
CA GLU A 89 15.62 29.81 10.99
C GLU A 89 16.54 30.93 11.51
N ILE A 90 16.01 32.12 11.79
CA ILE A 90 16.77 33.27 12.29
C ILE A 90 16.91 33.17 13.80
N ALA A 91 18.14 32.99 14.25
CA ALA A 91 18.42 32.83 15.68
C ALA A 91 18.70 34.17 16.37
N ARG A 92 19.30 35.13 15.65
CA ARG A 92 19.64 36.45 16.19
C ARG A 92 19.47 37.54 15.15
N ILE A 93 18.91 38.67 15.59
CA ILE A 93 18.86 39.91 14.83
C ILE A 93 19.48 40.99 15.70
N GLU A 94 20.44 41.72 15.17
CA GLU A 94 21.22 42.70 15.91
C GLU A 94 21.46 43.95 15.07
N LEU A 95 21.06 45.10 15.58
CA LEU A 95 21.36 46.42 15.03
C LEU A 95 22.56 46.99 15.78
N THR A 96 23.63 47.30 15.06
CA THR A 96 24.87 47.84 15.61
C THR A 96 25.18 49.22 15.05
N ARG A 97 25.91 50.03 15.83
CA ARG A 97 26.49 51.32 15.42
C ARG A 97 27.97 51.30 15.76
N GLY A 98 28.84 51.39 14.76
CA GLY A 98 30.30 51.35 14.97
C GLY A 98 30.77 50.11 15.75
N GLY A 99 30.09 48.96 15.56
CA GLY A 99 30.39 47.70 16.25
C GLY A 99 29.75 47.54 17.64
N LYS A 100 29.05 48.56 18.18
CA LYS A 100 28.31 48.46 19.43
C LYS A 100 26.84 48.11 19.17
N ALA A 101 26.32 47.09 19.84
CA ALA A 101 24.92 46.70 19.74
C ALA A 101 23.98 47.76 20.34
N LEU A 102 22.98 48.19 19.57
CA LEU A 102 21.91 49.10 20.00
C LEU A 102 20.63 48.34 20.33
N HIS A 103 20.21 47.45 19.43
CA HIS A 103 19.04 46.59 19.63
C HIS A 103 19.40 45.15 19.25
N THR A 104 19.00 44.19 20.08
CA THR A 104 19.25 42.76 19.87
C THR A 104 18.02 41.95 20.18
N HIS A 105 17.77 40.92 19.38
CA HIS A 105 16.79 39.88 19.65
C HIS A 105 17.45 38.51 19.44
N GLY A 106 17.29 37.60 20.40
CA GLY A 106 17.85 36.23 20.34
C GLY A 106 19.21 36.05 21.03
N PRO A 107 19.63 34.80 21.25
CA PRO A 107 20.89 34.47 21.91
C PRO A 107 22.12 34.79 21.04
N ALA A 108 23.28 34.96 21.68
CA ALA A 108 24.53 35.21 20.95
C ALA A 108 24.94 34.01 20.08
N MET A 109 25.35 34.29 18.84
CA MET A 109 25.64 33.26 17.82
C MET A 109 27.07 33.38 17.24
N PRO A 110 27.64 32.28 16.73
CA PRO A 110 28.91 32.30 16.01
C PRO A 110 28.85 33.15 14.74
N ALA A 111 29.96 33.79 14.39
CA ALA A 111 30.02 34.72 13.25
C ALA A 111 29.84 34.05 11.88
N GLU A 112 30.15 32.76 11.75
CA GLU A 112 30.18 32.02 10.47
C GLU A 112 28.84 31.99 9.72
N LEU A 113 27.72 32.09 10.44
CA LEU A 113 26.36 32.07 9.89
C LEU A 113 25.66 33.43 10.02
N THR A 114 26.43 34.51 10.13
CA THR A 114 25.92 35.87 10.28
C THR A 114 26.10 36.67 9.00
N THR A 115 25.00 37.19 8.48
CA THR A 115 25.03 38.18 7.39
C THR A 115 24.94 39.57 8.00
N ARG A 116 25.83 40.47 7.58
CA ARG A 116 25.76 41.89 7.93
C ARG A 116 25.34 42.71 6.73
N LEU A 117 24.41 43.63 6.94
CA LEU A 117 23.86 44.52 5.92
C LEU A 117 23.97 45.97 6.42
N PRO A 118 24.56 46.89 5.64
CA PRO A 118 24.55 48.30 6.00
C PRO A 118 23.12 48.83 6.00
N VAL A 119 22.76 49.67 6.98
CA VAL A 119 21.41 50.26 7.07
C VAL A 119 21.33 51.52 6.20
N PRO A 120 20.51 51.53 5.13
CA PRO A 120 20.40 52.68 4.24
C PRO A 120 19.94 53.94 4.99
N GLY A 121 20.56 55.08 4.70
CA GLY A 121 20.25 56.36 5.37
C GLY A 121 20.95 56.58 6.72
N TYR A 122 21.62 55.56 7.27
CA TYR A 122 22.44 55.65 8.50
C TYR A 122 23.93 55.32 8.27
N GLU A 123 24.38 55.47 7.03
CA GLU A 123 25.76 55.12 6.61
C GLU A 123 26.81 55.95 7.36
N ALA A 124 26.53 57.23 7.62
CA ALA A 124 27.43 58.14 8.32
C ALA A 124 27.77 57.72 9.76
N VAL A 125 26.95 56.84 10.37
CA VAL A 125 27.16 56.32 11.73
C VAL A 125 27.64 54.87 11.75
N ASN A 126 28.00 54.29 10.61
CA ASN A 126 28.39 52.89 10.46
C ASN A 126 27.35 51.95 11.09
N ALA A 127 26.07 52.13 10.73
CA ALA A 127 24.99 51.29 11.19
C ALA A 127 24.93 49.98 10.38
N GLU A 128 24.98 48.84 11.07
CA GLU A 128 24.86 47.52 10.44
C GLU A 128 23.77 46.69 11.11
N LEU A 129 22.95 46.04 10.28
CA LEU A 129 22.02 45.00 10.70
C LEU A 129 22.68 43.63 10.48
N ALA A 130 22.90 42.91 11.56
CA ALA A 130 23.37 41.54 11.56
C ALA A 130 22.19 40.57 11.74
N VAL A 131 22.06 39.61 10.83
CA VAL A 131 21.07 38.53 10.89
C VAL A 131 21.83 37.20 10.92
N SER A 132 21.69 36.45 12.01
CA SER A 132 22.36 35.17 12.24
C SER A 132 21.38 34.00 12.14
N ILE A 133 21.81 32.92 11.51
CA ILE A 133 21.02 31.70 11.29
C ILE A 133 21.31 30.67 12.38
N ASP A 134 20.29 29.94 12.84
CA ASP A 134 20.44 28.88 13.84
C ASP A 134 21.17 27.65 13.24
N PRO A 135 22.38 27.30 13.71
CA PRO A 135 23.08 26.10 13.24
C PRO A 135 22.31 24.81 13.54
N GLN A 136 21.52 24.77 14.62
CA GLN A 136 20.72 23.59 14.96
C GLN A 136 19.55 23.41 13.99
N TYR A 137 18.91 24.50 13.57
CA TYR A 137 17.88 24.47 12.53
C TYR A 137 18.44 23.89 11.22
N VAL A 138 19.60 24.39 10.77
CA VAL A 138 20.27 23.89 9.55
C VAL A 138 20.59 22.40 9.67
N ARG A 139 21.10 21.95 10.83
CA ARG A 139 21.39 20.54 11.07
C ARG A 139 20.12 19.67 11.06
N ARG A 140 19.02 20.12 11.67
CA ARG A 140 17.75 19.39 11.66
C ARG A 140 17.20 19.27 10.25
N LEU A 141 17.21 20.36 9.48
CA LEU A 141 16.82 20.37 8.08
C LEU A 141 17.66 19.37 7.26
N PHE A 142 18.97 19.34 7.53
CA PHE A 142 19.88 18.38 6.91
C PHE A 142 19.55 16.92 7.23
N GLU A 143 19.32 16.62 8.51
CA GLU A 143 18.94 15.28 8.99
C GLU A 143 17.59 14.86 8.40
N GLU A 144 16.61 15.76 8.35
CA GLU A 144 15.30 15.50 7.74
C GLU A 144 15.42 15.21 6.24
N MET A 145 16.17 16.01 5.50
CA MET A 145 16.34 15.80 4.05
C MET A 145 17.15 14.54 3.74
N SER A 146 18.15 14.21 4.56
CA SER A 146 18.91 12.96 4.41
C SER A 146 18.03 11.72 4.62
N LEU A 147 17.10 11.79 5.57
CA LEU A 147 16.12 10.73 5.79
C LEU A 147 15.11 10.64 4.64
N ASP A 148 14.66 11.77 4.07
CA ASP A 148 13.81 11.75 2.87
C ASP A 148 14.54 11.14 1.67
N LEU A 149 15.82 11.43 1.52
CA LEU A 149 16.64 10.84 0.48
C LEU A 149 16.75 9.31 0.64
N LEU A 150 16.90 8.82 1.87
CA LEU A 150 16.88 7.38 2.17
C LEU A 150 15.50 6.76 1.89
N VAL A 151 14.42 7.45 2.26
CA VAL A 151 13.05 7.03 1.96
C VAL A 151 12.85 6.91 0.45
N VAL A 152 13.22 7.95 -0.30
CA VAL A 152 13.13 7.98 -1.77
C VAL A 152 13.97 6.85 -2.37
N ALA A 153 15.14 6.56 -1.82
CA ALA A 153 15.97 5.42 -2.24
C ALA A 153 15.25 4.08 -2.03
N VAL A 154 14.72 3.82 -0.83
CA VAL A 154 13.98 2.59 -0.50
C VAL A 154 12.73 2.45 -1.37
N VAL A 155 11.97 3.53 -1.52
CA VAL A 155 10.79 3.60 -2.38
C VAL A 155 11.15 3.32 -3.83
N THR A 156 12.22 3.95 -4.35
CA THR A 156 12.67 3.76 -5.73
C THR A 156 13.04 2.31 -5.96
N LEU A 157 13.74 1.68 -5.00
CA LEU A 157 14.05 0.25 -5.05
C LEU A 157 12.79 -0.61 -5.19
N PHE A 158 11.78 -0.37 -4.35
CA PHE A 158 10.52 -1.10 -4.39
C PHE A 158 9.75 -0.87 -5.69
N ILE A 159 9.64 0.39 -6.15
CA ILE A 159 8.97 0.72 -7.41
C ILE A 159 9.71 0.10 -8.59
N SER A 160 11.05 0.16 -8.62
CA SER A 160 11.87 -0.48 -9.65
C SER A 160 11.70 -1.99 -9.64
N LEU A 161 11.61 -2.63 -8.47
CA LEU A 161 11.32 -4.05 -8.35
C LEU A 161 9.93 -4.39 -8.92
N GLU A 162 8.91 -3.59 -8.61
CA GLU A 162 7.56 -3.76 -9.14
C GLU A 162 7.50 -3.58 -10.66
N LEU A 163 8.18 -2.56 -11.20
CA LEU A 163 8.31 -2.32 -12.64
C LEU A 163 9.10 -3.44 -13.34
N LEU A 164 10.14 -3.97 -12.70
CA LEU A 164 10.92 -5.09 -13.21
C LEU A 164 10.08 -6.37 -13.25
N TYR A 165 9.31 -6.67 -12.19
CA TYR A 165 8.38 -7.80 -12.19
C TYR A 165 7.30 -7.64 -13.26
N PHE A 166 6.80 -6.42 -13.46
CA PHE A 166 5.86 -6.09 -14.53
C PHE A 166 6.46 -6.37 -15.91
N LEU A 167 7.66 -5.84 -16.18
CA LEU A 167 8.34 -5.99 -17.47
C LEU A 167 8.70 -7.46 -17.74
N ALA A 168 9.31 -8.14 -16.76
CA ALA A 168 9.67 -9.55 -16.85
C ALA A 168 8.44 -10.44 -17.06
N GLY A 169 7.34 -10.16 -16.35
CA GLY A 169 6.06 -10.87 -16.51
C GLY A 169 5.51 -10.73 -17.93
N SER A 170 5.53 -9.53 -18.50
CA SER A 170 5.07 -9.28 -19.88
C SER A 170 5.94 -9.97 -20.94
N LEU A 171 7.27 -9.94 -20.80
CA LEU A 171 8.21 -10.62 -21.69
C LEU A 171 8.00 -12.14 -21.67
N LEU A 172 7.86 -12.71 -20.47
CA LEU A 172 7.55 -14.13 -20.31
C LEU A 172 6.18 -14.48 -20.92
N ALA A 173 5.24 -13.53 -20.92
CA ALA A 173 3.93 -13.70 -21.53
C ALA A 173 3.98 -13.89 -23.02
N ASP A 174 4.64 -12.96 -23.69
CA ASP A 174 4.75 -12.98 -25.13
C ASP A 174 5.59 -14.17 -25.62
N LEU A 175 6.69 -14.50 -24.93
CA LEU A 175 7.48 -15.69 -25.24
C LEU A 175 6.68 -16.99 -25.01
N GLY A 176 5.87 -17.03 -23.94
CA GLY A 176 4.96 -18.14 -23.66
C GLY A 176 3.94 -18.34 -24.77
N ALA A 177 3.29 -17.25 -25.21
CA ALA A 177 2.30 -17.26 -26.30
C ALA A 177 2.90 -17.77 -27.61
N ILE A 178 4.05 -17.23 -28.03
CA ILE A 178 4.77 -17.66 -29.23
C ILE A 178 5.14 -19.14 -29.14
N ARG A 179 5.68 -19.58 -27.99
CA ARG A 179 6.01 -21.00 -27.77
C ARG A 179 4.78 -21.88 -27.89
N THR A 180 3.65 -21.49 -27.30
CA THR A 180 2.40 -22.27 -27.39
C THR A 180 1.87 -22.34 -28.82
N GLN A 181 1.94 -21.24 -29.59
CA GLN A 181 1.55 -21.25 -31.00
C GLN A 181 2.40 -22.23 -31.82
N VAL A 182 3.72 -22.12 -31.73
CA VAL A 182 4.65 -23.00 -32.46
C VAL A 182 4.50 -24.46 -32.01
N ALA A 183 4.40 -24.72 -30.71
CA ALA A 183 4.25 -26.08 -30.17
C ALA A 183 2.91 -26.73 -30.55
N THR A 184 1.85 -25.94 -30.73
CA THR A 184 0.53 -26.46 -31.13
C THR A 184 0.50 -26.76 -32.64
N LEU A 185 1.07 -25.88 -33.46
CA LEU A 185 1.22 -26.09 -34.91
C LEU A 185 2.09 -27.31 -35.23
N THR A 186 3.20 -27.49 -34.52
CA THR A 186 4.08 -28.67 -34.70
C THR A 186 3.42 -29.99 -34.31
N ARG A 187 2.37 -29.96 -33.47
CA ARG A 187 1.53 -31.12 -33.15
C ARG A 187 0.37 -31.34 -34.13
N GLY A 188 0.27 -30.53 -35.18
CA GLY A 188 -0.79 -30.61 -36.18
C GLY A 188 -2.13 -29.99 -35.74
N ALA A 189 -2.18 -29.27 -34.64
CA ALA A 189 -3.39 -28.53 -34.24
C ALA A 189 -3.36 -27.13 -34.85
N ILE A 190 -4.30 -26.85 -35.75
CA ILE A 190 -4.47 -25.59 -36.47
C ILE A 190 -5.76 -24.97 -35.95
N VAL A 191 -5.63 -24.27 -34.82
CA VAL A 191 -6.72 -23.64 -34.07
C VAL A 191 -6.33 -22.21 -33.73
N ALA A 192 -7.31 -21.34 -33.52
CA ALA A 192 -7.07 -19.98 -33.05
C ALA A 192 -6.39 -20.02 -31.67
N LEU A 193 -5.26 -19.33 -31.54
CA LEU A 193 -4.46 -19.30 -30.32
C LEU A 193 -4.15 -17.87 -29.90
N PRO A 194 -3.98 -17.60 -28.60
CA PRO A 194 -3.55 -16.29 -28.12
C PRO A 194 -2.25 -15.87 -28.81
N HIS A 195 -2.20 -14.64 -29.31
CA HIS A 195 -1.00 -14.06 -29.90
C HIS A 195 -0.25 -13.18 -28.90
N SER A 196 1.04 -12.97 -29.12
CA SER A 196 1.82 -12.02 -28.32
C SER A 196 1.32 -10.58 -28.53
N THR A 197 1.48 -9.77 -27.50
CA THR A 197 0.98 -8.39 -27.46
C THR A 197 2.07 -7.36 -27.67
N TRP A 198 3.30 -7.63 -27.24
CA TRP A 198 4.43 -6.71 -27.35
C TRP A 198 5.62 -7.34 -28.08
N LEU A 199 6.27 -8.35 -27.48
CA LEU A 199 7.41 -9.02 -28.09
C LEU A 199 6.95 -9.99 -29.20
N GLY A 200 7.54 -9.88 -30.39
CA GLY A 200 7.22 -10.77 -31.51
C GLY A 200 5.77 -10.66 -31.98
N ARG A 201 5.10 -9.53 -31.72
CA ARG A 201 3.71 -9.26 -32.10
C ARG A 201 3.47 -9.55 -33.58
N ASP A 202 4.30 -9.01 -34.46
CA ASP A 202 4.12 -9.16 -35.91
C ASP A 202 4.28 -10.61 -36.37
N PHE A 203 5.25 -11.31 -35.78
CA PHE A 203 5.44 -12.74 -36.03
C PHE A 203 4.23 -13.56 -35.55
N SER A 204 3.78 -13.32 -34.33
CA SER A 204 2.66 -14.03 -33.72
C SER A 204 1.33 -13.71 -34.42
N ALA A 205 1.12 -12.46 -34.82
CA ALA A 205 -0.03 -12.01 -35.59
C ALA A 205 -0.04 -12.60 -37.01
N GLY A 206 1.10 -12.55 -37.71
CA GLY A 206 1.22 -13.17 -39.04
C GLY A 206 1.03 -14.69 -39.00
N LEU A 207 1.47 -15.35 -37.93
CA LEU A 207 1.22 -16.77 -37.71
C LEU A 207 -0.27 -17.05 -37.45
N ALA A 208 -0.93 -16.23 -36.64
CA ALA A 208 -2.36 -16.33 -36.36
C ALA A 208 -3.20 -16.11 -37.63
N GLU A 209 -2.91 -15.06 -38.41
CA GLU A 209 -3.60 -14.75 -39.66
C GLU A 209 -3.51 -15.91 -40.66
N ARG A 210 -2.32 -16.52 -40.81
CA ARG A 210 -2.14 -17.71 -41.65
C ARG A 210 -2.92 -18.91 -41.12
N THR A 211 -2.95 -19.10 -39.81
CA THR A 211 -3.69 -20.20 -39.16
C THR A 211 -5.20 -20.03 -39.39
N ASP A 212 -5.73 -18.83 -39.20
CA ASP A 212 -7.14 -18.49 -39.42
C ASP A 212 -7.52 -18.64 -40.90
N ALA A 213 -6.66 -18.21 -41.83
CA ALA A 213 -6.87 -18.41 -43.26
C ALA A 213 -6.96 -19.90 -43.64
N ILE A 214 -6.14 -20.76 -43.01
CA ILE A 214 -6.20 -22.22 -43.22
C ILE A 214 -7.51 -22.79 -42.65
N VAL A 215 -7.92 -22.36 -41.44
CA VAL A 215 -9.17 -22.80 -40.81
C VAL A 215 -10.38 -22.40 -41.66
N LEU A 216 -10.44 -21.17 -42.14
CA LEU A 216 -11.50 -20.68 -43.03
C LEU A 216 -11.58 -21.49 -44.32
N ARG A 217 -10.43 -21.75 -44.98
CA ARG A 217 -10.37 -22.60 -46.18
C ARG A 217 -10.86 -24.02 -45.91
N TYR A 218 -10.50 -24.60 -44.78
CA TYR A 218 -10.98 -25.92 -44.37
C TYR A 218 -12.51 -25.94 -44.17
N GLN A 219 -13.05 -24.94 -43.45
CA GLN A 219 -14.50 -24.82 -43.21
C GLN A 219 -15.29 -24.65 -44.51
N GLN A 220 -14.81 -23.79 -45.43
CA GLN A 220 -15.39 -23.62 -46.76
C GLN A 220 -15.36 -24.91 -47.57
N ALA A 221 -14.24 -25.64 -47.57
CA ALA A 221 -14.12 -26.91 -48.28
C ALA A 221 -15.13 -27.96 -47.76
N VAL A 222 -15.30 -28.04 -46.44
CA VAL A 222 -16.28 -28.93 -45.80
C VAL A 222 -17.71 -28.52 -46.14
N ALA A 223 -18.04 -27.23 -46.11
CA ALA A 223 -19.36 -26.70 -46.44
C ALA A 223 -19.72 -26.99 -47.91
N THR A 224 -18.85 -26.64 -48.85
CA THR A 224 -19.03 -26.88 -50.30
C THR A 224 -19.18 -28.38 -50.59
N LEU A 225 -18.42 -29.24 -49.93
CA LEU A 225 -18.59 -30.69 -50.08
C LEU A 225 -19.95 -31.15 -49.54
N GLY A 226 -20.37 -30.64 -48.37
CA GLY A 226 -21.67 -30.94 -47.78
C GLY A 226 -22.85 -30.52 -48.66
N GLU A 227 -22.75 -29.42 -49.39
CA GLU A 227 -23.73 -28.98 -50.38
C GLU A 227 -23.72 -29.87 -51.62
N ARG A 228 -22.54 -30.20 -52.18
CA ARG A 228 -22.41 -31.09 -53.35
C ARG A 228 -22.93 -32.50 -53.08
N VAL A 229 -22.73 -33.02 -51.87
CA VAL A 229 -23.28 -34.32 -51.42
C VAL A 229 -24.80 -34.26 -51.37
N ARG A 230 -25.38 -33.14 -50.90
CA ARG A 230 -26.84 -32.95 -50.82
C ARG A 230 -27.49 -32.77 -52.19
N SER A 231 -26.83 -32.09 -53.14
CA SER A 231 -27.40 -31.75 -54.46
C SER A 231 -27.27 -32.85 -55.54
N ARG A 232 -26.26 -33.73 -55.50
CA ARG A 232 -26.06 -34.79 -56.51
C ARG A 232 -26.51 -36.18 -56.03
N ARG A 233 -27.79 -36.52 -56.20
CA ARG A 233 -28.32 -37.84 -55.81
C ARG A 233 -28.04 -39.00 -56.78
N LYS A 234 -27.60 -38.77 -58.04
CA LYS A 234 -27.53 -39.87 -59.05
C LYS A 234 -26.32 -39.96 -60.03
N GLY A 235 -25.30 -39.08 -60.03
CA GLY A 235 -24.31 -39.09 -61.15
C GLY A 235 -22.87 -38.64 -60.91
N GLY A 236 -22.29 -38.82 -59.72
CA GLY A 236 -20.90 -38.36 -59.47
C GLY A 236 -20.22 -38.94 -58.23
N ARG A 237 -20.45 -40.22 -57.91
CA ARG A 237 -20.02 -40.84 -56.65
C ARG A 237 -18.49 -40.86 -56.47
N ALA A 238 -17.71 -41.13 -57.51
CA ALA A 238 -16.27 -41.34 -57.38
C ALA A 238 -15.47 -40.09 -56.96
N SER A 239 -15.86 -38.89 -57.40
CA SER A 239 -15.17 -37.65 -57.00
C SER A 239 -15.53 -37.22 -55.58
N ILE A 240 -16.78 -37.46 -55.15
CA ILE A 240 -17.26 -37.21 -53.79
C ILE A 240 -16.57 -38.15 -52.80
N TYR A 241 -16.49 -39.46 -53.10
CA TYR A 241 -15.78 -40.42 -52.25
C TYR A 241 -14.29 -40.08 -52.11
N ARG A 242 -13.63 -39.67 -53.20
CA ARG A 242 -12.24 -39.18 -53.15
C ARG A 242 -12.10 -37.95 -52.26
N ALA A 243 -12.99 -36.96 -52.37
CA ALA A 243 -12.96 -35.77 -51.53
C ALA A 243 -13.20 -36.07 -50.03
N ILE A 244 -14.15 -36.97 -49.72
CA ILE A 244 -14.39 -37.43 -48.34
C ILE A 244 -13.17 -38.16 -47.79
N ALA A 245 -12.53 -39.04 -48.57
CA ALA A 245 -11.32 -39.74 -48.17
C ALA A 245 -10.18 -38.76 -47.86
N SER A 246 -9.96 -37.76 -48.72
CA SER A 246 -8.96 -36.70 -48.48
C SER A 246 -9.24 -35.89 -47.21
N LEU A 247 -10.49 -35.51 -46.94
CA LEU A 247 -10.86 -34.82 -45.70
C LEU A 247 -10.67 -35.71 -44.45
N ARG A 248 -10.88 -37.02 -44.58
CA ARG A 248 -10.64 -37.97 -43.48
C ARG A 248 -9.16 -38.10 -43.16
N THR A 249 -8.31 -38.13 -44.18
CA THR A 249 -6.84 -38.11 -44.03
C THR A 249 -6.32 -36.79 -43.45
N LEU A 250 -6.93 -35.66 -43.85
CA LEU A 250 -6.63 -34.36 -43.24
C LEU A 250 -7.03 -34.34 -41.76
N ARG A 251 -8.23 -34.85 -41.42
CA ARG A 251 -8.72 -34.90 -40.04
C ARG A 251 -7.95 -35.88 -39.14
N SER A 252 -7.31 -36.91 -39.70
CA SER A 252 -6.47 -37.83 -38.93
C SER A 252 -5.08 -37.26 -38.63
N ARG A 253 -4.60 -36.31 -39.44
CA ARG A 253 -3.29 -35.65 -39.27
C ARG A 253 -3.38 -34.28 -38.59
N PHE A 254 -4.47 -33.56 -38.80
CA PHE A 254 -4.64 -32.19 -38.33
C PHE A 254 -5.96 -32.00 -37.59
N THR A 255 -5.94 -31.15 -36.56
CA THR A 255 -7.12 -30.78 -35.78
C THR A 255 -7.50 -29.33 -36.07
N PHE A 256 -8.72 -29.11 -36.58
CA PHE A 256 -9.24 -27.80 -37.01
C PHE A 256 -10.47 -27.33 -36.21
N THR A 257 -10.87 -28.08 -35.18
CA THR A 257 -12.09 -27.80 -34.40
C THR A 257 -11.79 -27.93 -32.92
N ASP A 258 -12.21 -26.93 -32.15
CA ASP A 258 -12.14 -26.85 -30.69
C ASP A 258 -13.22 -27.73 -30.00
N ARG A 259 -13.52 -28.91 -30.57
CA ARG A 259 -14.70 -29.73 -30.19
C ARG A 259 -14.39 -30.83 -29.19
N ARG A 260 -13.12 -31.15 -28.98
CA ARG A 260 -12.65 -31.68 -27.70
C ARG A 260 -12.01 -30.47 -27.06
N GLY A 261 -12.39 -30.11 -25.84
CA GLY A 261 -11.63 -29.16 -25.03
C GLY A 261 -10.21 -29.70 -24.79
N ALA A 262 -9.40 -29.72 -25.85
CA ALA A 262 -7.97 -29.85 -25.82
C ALA A 262 -7.55 -28.54 -25.20
N GLY A 263 -7.65 -28.48 -23.87
CA GLY A 263 -7.53 -27.26 -23.09
C GLY A 263 -6.38 -26.49 -23.67
N ALA A 264 -6.69 -25.37 -24.33
CA ALA A 264 -5.69 -24.37 -24.64
C ALA A 264 -4.87 -24.28 -23.36
N PRO A 265 -3.57 -24.65 -23.38
CA PRO A 265 -2.85 -24.94 -22.16
C PRO A 265 -3.01 -23.72 -21.26
N ARG A 266 -3.88 -23.82 -20.24
CA ARG A 266 -4.16 -22.73 -19.31
C ARG A 266 -2.78 -22.30 -18.84
N SER A 267 -2.38 -21.09 -19.22
CA SER A 267 -0.98 -20.69 -19.26
C SER A 267 -0.31 -21.08 -17.95
N GLN A 268 0.62 -22.05 -17.99
CA GLN A 268 1.19 -22.67 -16.79
C GLN A 268 2.09 -21.75 -15.96
N ASN A 269 2.32 -20.50 -16.40
CA ASN A 269 3.16 -19.55 -15.67
C ASN A 269 2.30 -18.54 -14.93
N ALA A 270 2.08 -18.73 -13.64
CA ALA A 270 1.46 -17.74 -12.76
C ALA A 270 2.19 -16.37 -12.79
N ALA A 271 3.49 -16.34 -13.08
CA ALA A 271 4.27 -15.11 -13.28
C ALA A 271 3.78 -14.23 -14.45
N LEU A 272 3.18 -14.87 -15.45
CA LEU A 272 2.68 -14.31 -16.71
C LEU A 272 1.32 -13.61 -16.54
N ILE A 273 0.53 -14.17 -15.63
CA ILE A 273 -0.82 -13.78 -15.26
C ILE A 273 -0.81 -12.63 -14.26
N LEU A 274 0.12 -12.66 -13.30
CA LEU A 274 0.27 -11.59 -12.30
C LEU A 274 0.67 -10.27 -12.94
N GLY A 275 1.53 -10.28 -13.97
CA GLY A 275 2.10 -9.08 -14.58
C GLY A 275 1.07 -8.05 -15.04
N ALA A 276 0.00 -8.47 -15.72
CA ALA A 276 -1.00 -7.55 -16.29
C ALA A 276 -1.83 -6.80 -15.24
N MET A 277 -2.16 -7.45 -14.12
CA MET A 277 -2.93 -6.85 -13.02
C MET A 277 -2.03 -6.13 -12.00
N ARG A 278 -0.75 -6.53 -11.89
CA ARG A 278 0.18 -6.07 -10.86
C ARG A 278 0.37 -4.56 -10.88
N ALA A 279 0.82 -3.99 -12.00
CA ALA A 279 1.10 -2.56 -12.10
C ALA A 279 -0.17 -1.69 -11.93
N PRO A 280 -1.30 -1.96 -12.62
CA PRO A 280 -2.52 -1.20 -12.39
C PRO A 280 -2.99 -1.25 -10.94
N PHE A 281 -2.98 -2.43 -10.31
CA PHE A 281 -3.43 -2.56 -8.93
C PHE A 281 -2.47 -1.86 -7.96
N PHE A 282 -1.16 -1.98 -8.15
CA PHE A 282 -0.16 -1.25 -7.37
C PHE A 282 -0.39 0.26 -7.39
N LEU A 283 -0.56 0.86 -8.58
CA LEU A 283 -0.78 2.31 -8.70
C LEU A 283 -2.06 2.77 -8.00
N LEU A 284 -3.12 1.96 -8.07
CA LEU A 284 -4.38 2.26 -7.39
C LEU A 284 -4.23 2.21 -5.87
N LEU A 285 -3.56 1.18 -5.34
CA LEU A 285 -3.30 1.09 -3.91
C LEU A 285 -2.37 2.22 -3.43
N LEU A 286 -1.33 2.53 -4.20
CA LEU A 286 -0.39 3.58 -3.89
C LEU A 286 -1.11 4.93 -3.75
N ALA A 287 -2.03 5.26 -4.67
CA ALA A 287 -2.81 6.49 -4.63
C ALA A 287 -3.61 6.67 -3.33
N ASP A 288 -4.25 5.61 -2.85
CA ASP A 288 -4.98 5.64 -1.58
C ASP A 288 -4.00 5.76 -0.39
N ASP A 289 -2.90 5.01 -0.44
CA ASP A 289 -1.90 4.94 0.62
C ASP A 289 -1.13 6.26 0.82
N LEU A 290 -1.00 7.10 -0.22
CA LEU A 290 -0.43 8.45 -0.12
C LEU A 290 -1.11 9.30 0.96
N SER A 291 -2.43 9.19 1.08
CA SER A 291 -3.19 10.04 1.99
C SER A 291 -3.04 9.67 3.48
N ARG A 292 -2.58 8.46 3.80
CA ARG A 292 -2.64 7.90 5.17
C ARG A 292 -1.83 8.68 6.20
N SER A 293 -0.75 9.36 5.80
CA SER A 293 0.13 10.11 6.71
C SER A 293 -0.39 11.49 7.08
N PHE A 294 -1.36 12.04 6.34
CA PHE A 294 -1.83 13.41 6.54
C PHE A 294 -3.37 13.56 6.55
N MET A 295 -4.12 12.51 6.21
CA MET A 295 -5.59 12.57 6.10
C MET A 295 -6.28 13.13 7.36
N PRO A 296 -5.89 12.78 8.60
CA PRO A 296 -6.44 13.39 9.81
C PRO A 296 -6.25 14.91 9.85
N MET A 297 -5.04 15.38 9.53
CA MET A 297 -4.69 16.81 9.53
C MET A 297 -5.44 17.58 8.43
N PHE A 298 -5.52 17.01 7.23
CA PHE A 298 -6.26 17.64 6.14
C PHE A 298 -7.74 17.83 6.49
N ALA A 299 -8.37 16.83 7.13
CA ALA A 299 -9.77 16.93 7.52
C ALA A 299 -10.01 17.92 8.65
N ALA A 300 -9.10 18.01 9.63
CA ALA A 300 -9.17 18.98 10.71
C ALA A 300 -9.12 20.44 10.23
N GLY A 301 -8.53 20.71 9.05
CA GLY A 301 -8.47 22.03 8.43
C GLY A 301 -9.69 22.42 7.58
N LEU A 302 -10.69 21.55 7.43
CA LEU A 302 -11.88 21.81 6.60
C LEU A 302 -13.04 22.40 7.39
N GLN A 303 -13.96 23.07 6.70
CA GLN A 303 -15.19 23.59 7.28
C GLN A 303 -16.14 22.44 7.65
N VAL A 304 -16.53 22.36 8.93
CA VAL A 304 -17.33 21.25 9.48
C VAL A 304 -18.85 21.49 9.33
N GLY A 305 -19.26 22.74 9.07
CA GLY A 305 -20.67 23.14 9.10
C GLY A 305 -21.17 23.39 10.54
N PRO A 306 -22.50 23.43 10.77
CA PRO A 306 -23.07 23.78 12.09
C PRO A 306 -23.05 22.63 13.11
N LEU A 307 -22.55 21.44 12.74
CA LEU A 307 -22.53 20.28 13.62
C LEU A 307 -21.49 20.48 14.75
N PRO A 308 -21.83 20.26 16.03
CA PRO A 308 -20.91 20.39 17.15
C PRO A 308 -20.00 19.16 17.25
N LEU A 309 -19.12 18.98 16.27
CA LEU A 309 -18.12 17.91 16.25
C LEU A 309 -16.79 18.45 16.79
N SER A 310 -16.13 17.66 17.64
CA SER A 310 -14.79 17.99 18.10
C SER A 310 -13.77 17.90 16.94
N PRO A 311 -12.63 18.63 17.01
CA PRO A 311 -11.56 18.52 16.02
C PRO A 311 -11.03 17.09 15.87
N ASN A 312 -10.95 16.35 16.98
CA ASN A 312 -10.47 14.96 16.99
C ASN A 312 -11.43 14.05 16.24
N THR A 313 -12.75 14.17 16.50
CA THR A 313 -13.77 13.40 15.80
C THR A 313 -13.75 13.74 14.30
N VAL A 314 -13.67 15.01 13.93
CA VAL A 314 -13.55 15.46 12.53
C VAL A 314 -12.38 14.80 11.82
N ALA A 315 -11.20 14.77 12.45
CA ALA A 315 -10.00 14.13 11.89
C ALA A 315 -10.16 12.61 11.69
N SER A 316 -11.02 11.95 12.47
CA SER A 316 -11.20 10.50 12.44
C SER A 316 -12.19 10.02 11.37
N LEU A 317 -13.20 10.85 11.06
CA LEU A 317 -14.33 10.49 10.22
C LEU A 317 -13.95 10.05 8.79
N PRO A 318 -13.02 10.71 8.07
CA PRO A 318 -12.64 10.28 6.72
C PRO A 318 -12.10 8.85 6.66
N ILE A 319 -11.30 8.46 7.65
CA ILE A 319 -10.73 7.12 7.75
C ILE A 319 -11.83 6.13 8.13
N PHE A 320 -12.69 6.49 9.09
CA PHE A 320 -13.82 5.68 9.51
C PHE A 320 -14.77 5.36 8.34
N VAL A 321 -15.28 6.38 7.63
CA VAL A 321 -16.26 6.17 6.56
C VAL A 321 -15.65 5.38 5.39
N PHE A 322 -14.38 5.64 5.05
CA PHE A 322 -13.68 4.86 4.03
C PHE A 322 -13.63 3.38 4.43
N MET A 323 -13.17 3.07 5.65
CA MET A 323 -13.02 1.69 6.12
C MET A 323 -14.37 0.99 6.29
N LEU A 324 -15.39 1.71 6.76
CA LEU A 324 -16.75 1.20 6.89
C LEU A 324 -17.33 0.84 5.52
N VAL A 325 -17.22 1.72 4.53
CA VAL A 325 -17.70 1.46 3.18
C VAL A 325 -16.96 0.27 2.55
N VAL A 326 -15.64 0.17 2.75
CA VAL A 326 -14.87 -1.02 2.32
C VAL A 326 -15.43 -2.28 2.97
N ALA A 327 -15.63 -2.28 4.28
CA ALA A 327 -16.13 -3.42 5.04
C ALA A 327 -17.49 -3.90 4.52
N LEU A 328 -18.44 -2.98 4.37
CA LEU A 328 -19.82 -3.28 3.99
C LEU A 328 -19.96 -3.66 2.51
N SER A 329 -19.10 -3.13 1.63
CA SER A 329 -19.22 -3.36 0.18
C SER A 329 -18.59 -4.69 -0.25
N GLN A 330 -17.49 -5.12 0.38
CA GLN A 330 -16.72 -6.30 -0.05
C GLN A 330 -17.54 -7.60 -0.23
N PRO A 331 -18.47 -7.98 0.68
CA PRO A 331 -19.27 -9.19 0.51
C PRO A 331 -20.17 -9.19 -0.73
N VAL A 332 -20.69 -8.02 -1.10
CA VAL A 332 -21.61 -7.86 -2.25
C VAL A 332 -20.84 -7.82 -3.56
N LEU A 333 -19.67 -7.17 -3.55
CA LEU A 333 -18.87 -6.93 -4.74
C LEU A 333 -18.24 -8.20 -5.33
N GLY A 334 -18.11 -9.29 -4.56
CA GLY A 334 -17.66 -10.60 -5.05
C GLY A 334 -18.52 -11.13 -6.19
N GLY A 335 -19.82 -11.27 -5.95
CA GLY A 335 -20.77 -11.75 -6.96
C GLY A 335 -21.00 -10.74 -8.09
N TRP A 336 -20.90 -9.44 -7.81
CA TRP A 336 -20.95 -8.40 -8.84
C TRP A 336 -19.77 -8.53 -9.81
N SER A 337 -18.55 -8.72 -9.27
CA SER A 337 -17.34 -8.85 -10.07
C SER A 337 -17.34 -10.10 -10.96
N GLU A 338 -17.91 -11.20 -10.48
CA GLU A 338 -18.08 -12.42 -11.27
C GLU A 338 -19.09 -12.25 -12.41
N ARG A 339 -20.18 -11.51 -12.19
CA ARG A 339 -21.23 -11.30 -13.20
C ARG A 339 -20.82 -10.34 -14.30
N ILE A 340 -20.19 -9.24 -13.93
CA ILE A 340 -19.80 -8.18 -14.88
C ILE A 340 -18.49 -8.50 -15.58
N GLY A 341 -17.64 -9.31 -14.95
CA GLY A 341 -16.30 -9.63 -15.42
C GLY A 341 -15.23 -8.87 -14.64
N ARG A 342 -14.06 -9.50 -14.49
CA ARG A 342 -12.95 -8.97 -13.66
C ARG A 342 -12.38 -7.68 -14.23
N ARG A 343 -12.19 -7.59 -15.56
CA ARG A 343 -11.64 -6.39 -16.20
C ARG A 343 -12.59 -5.21 -16.05
N ARG A 344 -13.86 -5.38 -16.44
CA ARG A 344 -14.86 -4.30 -16.34
C ARG A 344 -15.03 -3.80 -14.90
N SER A 345 -15.02 -4.72 -13.94
CA SER A 345 -15.05 -4.40 -12.51
C SER A 345 -13.86 -3.54 -12.09
N PHE A 346 -12.64 -3.96 -12.44
CA PHE A 346 -11.43 -3.21 -12.11
C PHE A 346 -11.43 -1.81 -12.73
N LEU A 347 -11.82 -1.68 -14.00
CA LEU A 347 -11.92 -0.39 -14.69
C LEU A 347 -12.93 0.54 -14.04
N ALA A 348 -14.09 0.03 -13.63
CA ALA A 348 -15.09 0.82 -12.91
C ALA A 348 -14.55 1.31 -11.56
N GLY A 349 -13.85 0.45 -10.82
CA GLY A 349 -13.17 0.82 -9.57
C GLY A 349 -12.10 1.89 -9.81
N ALA A 350 -11.21 1.70 -10.78
CA ALA A 350 -10.15 2.67 -11.09
C ALA A 350 -10.69 4.03 -11.55
N ALA A 351 -11.76 4.05 -12.36
CA ALA A 351 -12.42 5.28 -12.76
C ALA A 351 -13.07 6.00 -11.58
N LEU A 352 -13.79 5.28 -10.72
CA LEU A 352 -14.39 5.85 -9.51
C LEU A 352 -13.32 6.37 -8.55
N ALA A 353 -12.19 5.66 -8.40
CA ALA A 353 -11.08 6.09 -7.56
C ALA A 353 -10.45 7.40 -8.07
N CYS A 354 -10.27 7.53 -9.38
CA CYS A 354 -9.77 8.75 -10.02
C CYS A 354 -10.66 9.95 -9.70
N VAL A 355 -11.97 9.81 -9.92
CA VAL A 355 -12.94 10.87 -9.58
C VAL A 355 -12.92 11.18 -8.08
N ALA A 356 -12.94 10.16 -7.22
CA ALA A 356 -12.93 10.32 -5.78
C ALA A 356 -11.69 11.09 -5.28
N HIS A 357 -10.51 10.80 -5.80
CA HIS A 357 -9.27 11.51 -5.43
C HIS A 357 -9.25 12.96 -5.91
N LEU A 358 -9.59 13.20 -7.18
CA LEU A 358 -9.61 14.56 -7.74
C LEU A 358 -10.63 15.46 -7.06
N LEU A 359 -11.79 14.92 -6.69
CA LEU A 359 -12.82 15.70 -5.99
C LEU A 359 -12.52 15.85 -4.49
N SER A 360 -11.85 14.88 -3.87
CA SER A 360 -11.35 15.06 -2.50
C SER A 360 -10.26 16.11 -2.41
N ALA A 361 -9.42 16.25 -3.44
CA ALA A 361 -8.44 17.33 -3.52
C ALA A 361 -9.09 18.72 -3.60
N GLN A 362 -10.31 18.80 -4.13
CA GLN A 362 -11.08 20.05 -4.27
C GLN A 362 -12.07 20.28 -3.11
N ALA A 363 -12.18 19.34 -2.16
CA ALA A 363 -13.12 19.45 -1.05
C ALA A 363 -12.81 20.67 -0.17
N ASN A 364 -13.84 21.48 0.08
CA ASN A 364 -13.77 22.66 0.96
C ASN A 364 -14.48 22.42 2.30
N THR A 365 -15.41 21.46 2.31
CA THR A 365 -16.15 21.08 3.52
C THR A 365 -15.87 19.64 3.93
N LEU A 366 -16.05 19.34 5.21
CA LEU A 366 -15.92 17.98 5.73
C LEU A 366 -16.90 17.04 5.02
N LEU A 367 -18.15 17.46 4.79
CA LEU A 367 -19.17 16.60 4.18
C LEU A 367 -18.80 16.20 2.74
N GLU A 368 -18.30 17.15 1.94
CA GLU A 368 -17.77 16.86 0.61
C GLU A 368 -16.66 15.82 0.67
N LEU A 369 -15.69 16.02 1.58
CA LEU A 369 -14.61 15.08 1.77
C LEU A 369 -15.13 13.68 2.17
N LEU A 370 -16.06 13.59 3.11
CA LEU A 370 -16.62 12.31 3.55
C LEU A 370 -17.37 11.58 2.42
N ALA A 371 -18.09 12.32 1.57
CA ALA A 371 -18.75 11.76 0.40
C ALA A 371 -17.72 11.16 -0.60
N TRP A 372 -16.67 11.91 -0.92
CA TRP A 372 -15.63 11.46 -1.85
C TRP A 372 -14.73 10.36 -1.26
N ARG A 373 -14.50 10.36 0.05
CA ARG A 373 -13.83 9.25 0.75
C ARG A 373 -14.67 7.98 0.78
N SER A 374 -15.99 8.11 0.93
CA SER A 374 -16.91 6.97 0.81
C SER A 374 -16.88 6.38 -0.60
N ALA A 375 -16.90 7.24 -1.63
CA ALA A 375 -16.72 6.81 -3.03
C ALA A 375 -15.36 6.14 -3.25
N GLY A 376 -14.29 6.68 -2.66
CA GLY A 376 -12.95 6.08 -2.68
C GLY A 376 -12.91 4.69 -2.02
N GLY A 377 -13.56 4.51 -0.87
CA GLY A 377 -13.65 3.22 -0.21
C GLY A 377 -14.39 2.17 -1.04
N ALA A 378 -15.48 2.57 -1.70
CA ALA A 378 -16.20 1.70 -2.64
C ALA A 378 -15.32 1.34 -3.86
N ALA A 379 -14.61 2.32 -4.42
CA ALA A 379 -13.70 2.14 -5.53
C ALA A 379 -12.56 1.17 -5.21
N TRP A 380 -11.95 1.33 -4.04
CA TRP A 380 -10.91 0.44 -3.52
C TRP A 380 -11.43 -0.99 -3.37
N ALA A 381 -12.62 -1.16 -2.77
CA ALA A 381 -13.22 -2.48 -2.59
C ALA A 381 -13.54 -3.17 -3.92
N ILE A 382 -14.06 -2.43 -4.91
CA ILE A 382 -14.32 -2.91 -6.26
C ILE A 382 -13.02 -3.41 -6.92
N ALA A 383 -11.99 -2.57 -6.93
CA ALA A 383 -10.71 -2.89 -7.56
C ALA A 383 -10.01 -4.07 -6.86
N PHE A 384 -10.04 -4.11 -5.53
CA PHE A 384 -9.46 -5.18 -4.72
C PHE A 384 -10.10 -6.54 -5.04
N VAL A 385 -11.43 -6.62 -5.04
CA VAL A 385 -12.16 -7.87 -5.32
C VAL A 385 -11.94 -8.32 -6.77
N ALA A 386 -11.94 -7.38 -7.72
CA ALA A 386 -11.68 -7.67 -9.12
C ALA A 386 -10.25 -8.20 -9.34
N ALA A 387 -9.24 -7.56 -8.74
CA ALA A 387 -7.85 -7.97 -8.84
C ALA A 387 -7.60 -9.32 -8.16
N GLN A 388 -8.16 -9.53 -6.96
CA GLN A 388 -8.06 -10.81 -6.26
C GLN A 388 -8.73 -11.93 -7.07
N GLY A 389 -9.93 -11.69 -7.60
CA GLY A 389 -10.64 -12.63 -8.46
C GLY A 389 -9.87 -12.96 -9.74
N TYR A 390 -9.27 -11.96 -10.38
CA TYR A 390 -8.43 -12.17 -11.55
C TYR A 390 -7.25 -13.11 -11.28
N VAL A 391 -6.58 -12.97 -10.13
CA VAL A 391 -5.50 -13.88 -9.71
C VAL A 391 -6.05 -15.31 -9.49
N LEU A 392 -7.22 -15.45 -8.88
CA LEU A 392 -7.84 -16.76 -8.63
C LEU A 392 -8.30 -17.46 -9.91
N ASP A 393 -8.88 -16.73 -10.86
CA ASP A 393 -9.42 -17.27 -12.11
C ASP A 393 -8.31 -17.81 -13.03
N HIS A 394 -7.08 -17.30 -12.86
CA HIS A 394 -5.94 -17.66 -13.68
C HIS A 394 -4.87 -18.49 -12.95
N THR A 395 -5.09 -18.86 -11.69
CA THR A 395 -4.18 -19.77 -10.95
C THR A 395 -4.83 -21.12 -10.68
N ASP A 396 -4.02 -22.18 -10.73
CA ASP A 396 -4.43 -23.55 -10.42
C ASP A 396 -4.04 -23.95 -9.00
N SER A 397 -4.39 -25.16 -8.55
CA SER A 397 -4.11 -25.63 -7.19
C SER A 397 -2.62 -25.63 -6.83
N LYS A 398 -1.72 -25.74 -7.82
CA LYS A 398 -0.27 -25.72 -7.61
C LYS A 398 0.31 -24.31 -7.53
N THR A 399 -0.29 -23.36 -8.24
CA THR A 399 0.24 -22.00 -8.38
C THR A 399 -0.53 -20.94 -7.60
N ARG A 400 -1.70 -21.27 -7.06
CA ARG A 400 -2.59 -20.36 -6.31
C ARG A 400 -1.91 -19.70 -5.11
N THR A 401 -1.15 -20.45 -4.32
CA THR A 401 -0.44 -19.91 -3.15
C THR A 401 0.57 -18.84 -3.56
N VAL A 402 1.35 -19.11 -4.62
CA VAL A 402 2.32 -18.15 -5.17
C VAL A 402 1.61 -16.92 -5.75
N GLY A 403 0.50 -17.12 -6.46
CA GLY A 403 -0.33 -16.03 -6.97
C GLY A 403 -0.86 -15.10 -5.88
N LEU A 404 -1.43 -15.67 -4.82
CA LEU A 404 -1.94 -14.92 -3.67
C LEU A 404 -0.82 -14.24 -2.88
N ALA A 405 0.35 -14.90 -2.72
CA ALA A 405 1.51 -14.28 -2.09
C ALA A 405 1.99 -13.06 -2.89
N ALA A 406 2.06 -13.17 -4.22
CA ALA A 406 2.42 -12.07 -5.09
C ALA A 406 1.39 -10.92 -5.05
N PHE A 407 0.09 -11.24 -4.92
CA PHE A 407 -0.98 -10.26 -4.72
C PHE A 407 -0.85 -9.51 -3.38
N VAL A 408 -0.59 -10.24 -2.30
CA VAL A 408 -0.33 -9.64 -0.97
C VAL A 408 0.93 -8.78 -1.00
N GLY A 409 1.97 -9.22 -1.72
CA GLY A 409 3.20 -8.45 -1.91
C GLY A 409 2.93 -7.05 -2.49
N ILE A 410 2.01 -6.92 -3.45
CA ILE A 410 1.65 -5.61 -4.04
C ILE A 410 1.11 -4.66 -2.96
N ILE A 411 0.21 -5.15 -2.11
CA ILE A 411 -0.39 -4.38 -1.02
C ILE A 411 0.66 -3.96 0.00
N MET A 412 1.60 -4.85 0.30
CA MET A 412 2.67 -4.55 1.23
C MET A 412 3.62 -3.47 0.69
N VAL A 413 4.00 -3.56 -0.59
CA VAL A 413 4.85 -2.55 -1.22
C VAL A 413 4.16 -1.20 -1.29
N SER A 414 2.86 -1.16 -1.63
CA SER A 414 2.11 0.11 -1.60
C SER A 414 2.06 0.71 -0.19
N MET A 415 1.89 -0.12 0.84
CA MET A 415 1.85 0.33 2.24
C MET A 415 3.20 0.80 2.78
N ILE A 416 4.31 0.35 2.22
CA ILE A 416 5.66 0.88 2.53
C ILE A 416 5.82 2.25 1.87
N CYS A 417 5.49 2.34 0.58
CA CYS A 417 5.76 3.52 -0.23
C CYS A 417 4.76 4.66 0.00
N GLY A 418 3.48 4.37 0.17
CA GLY A 418 2.41 5.36 0.16
C GLY A 418 2.54 6.41 1.27
N PRO A 419 2.51 6.04 2.56
CA PRO A 419 2.50 7.01 3.65
C PRO A 419 3.75 7.90 3.68
N SER A 420 4.92 7.34 3.37
CA SER A 420 6.20 8.04 3.37
C SER A 420 6.31 9.04 2.22
N ILE A 421 6.03 8.61 0.97
CA ILE A 421 5.96 9.51 -0.18
C ILE A 421 4.86 10.56 0.02
N GLY A 422 3.70 10.13 0.50
CA GLY A 422 2.55 11.00 0.74
C GLY A 422 2.82 12.10 1.75
N GLY A 423 3.59 11.80 2.80
CA GLY A 423 4.05 12.80 3.77
C GLY A 423 5.00 13.83 3.14
N ILE A 424 6.00 13.36 2.41
CA ILE A 424 6.97 14.22 1.70
C ILE A 424 6.25 15.14 0.69
N LEU A 425 5.32 14.58 -0.09
CA LEU A 425 4.52 15.36 -1.04
C LEU A 425 3.58 16.35 -0.34
N ALA A 426 2.98 15.96 0.78
CA ALA A 426 2.09 16.84 1.52
C ALA A 426 2.83 18.06 2.07
N ASP A 427 4.06 17.88 2.56
CA ASP A 427 4.89 18.98 3.04
C ASP A 427 5.40 19.86 1.90
N GLY A 428 5.69 19.29 0.72
CA GLY A 428 6.25 20.02 -0.43
C GLY A 428 5.21 20.72 -1.32
N ILE A 429 4.20 19.99 -1.80
CA ILE A 429 3.17 20.50 -2.74
C ILE A 429 1.78 20.65 -2.09
N GLY A 430 1.68 20.42 -0.78
CA GLY A 430 0.43 20.51 -0.02
C GLY A 430 -0.44 19.25 -0.08
N HIS A 431 -1.36 19.14 0.89
CA HIS A 431 -2.32 18.05 1.00
C HIS A 431 -3.17 17.87 -0.26
N ARG A 432 -3.69 18.98 -0.82
CA ARG A 432 -4.54 18.96 -2.03
C ARG A 432 -3.76 18.52 -3.26
N GLY A 433 -2.54 19.02 -3.44
CA GLY A 433 -1.65 18.62 -4.54
C GLY A 433 -1.34 17.12 -4.49
N THR A 434 -1.10 16.59 -3.29
CA THR A 434 -0.84 15.16 -3.07
C THR A 434 -2.06 14.28 -3.40
N LEU A 435 -3.27 14.70 -3.01
CA LEU A 435 -4.51 14.01 -3.39
C LEU A 435 -4.77 14.06 -4.89
N ALA A 436 -4.48 15.20 -5.55
CA ALA A 436 -4.59 15.33 -7.00
C ALA A 436 -3.62 14.39 -7.74
N LEU A 437 -2.40 14.22 -7.23
CA LEU A 437 -1.45 13.23 -7.72
C LEU A 437 -1.97 11.80 -7.55
N GLY A 438 -2.66 11.49 -6.44
CA GLY A 438 -3.41 10.23 -6.30
C GLY A 438 -4.44 10.01 -7.42
N GLY A 439 -5.14 11.08 -7.83
CA GLY A 439 -6.01 11.09 -9.01
C GLY A 439 -5.27 10.76 -10.30
N ALA A 440 -4.09 11.33 -10.52
CA ALA A 440 -3.25 11.02 -11.68
C ALA A 440 -2.74 9.56 -11.67
N LEU A 441 -2.37 9.03 -10.51
CA LEU A 441 -1.93 7.62 -10.37
C LEU A 441 -3.07 6.63 -10.64
N THR A 442 -4.28 6.91 -10.16
CA THR A 442 -5.47 6.09 -10.45
C THR A 442 -5.93 6.22 -11.90
N LEU A 443 -5.75 7.38 -12.53
CA LEU A 443 -5.94 7.53 -13.98
C LEU A 443 -4.91 6.70 -14.77
N ALA A 444 -3.64 6.72 -14.37
CA ALA A 444 -2.62 5.86 -14.98
C ALA A 444 -2.96 4.38 -14.79
N SER A 445 -3.42 3.97 -13.60
CA SER A 445 -3.95 2.63 -13.35
C SER A 445 -5.08 2.26 -14.30
N LEU A 446 -6.07 3.15 -14.48
CA LEU A 446 -7.20 2.96 -15.39
C LEU A 446 -6.72 2.77 -16.84
N ILE A 447 -5.81 3.61 -17.33
CA ILE A 447 -5.27 3.54 -18.69
C ILE A 447 -4.49 2.23 -18.90
N LEU A 448 -3.63 1.86 -17.94
CA LEU A 448 -2.86 0.62 -18.02
C LEU A 448 -3.77 -0.61 -18.00
N ALA A 449 -4.74 -0.65 -17.08
CA ALA A 449 -5.73 -1.72 -17.02
C ALA A 449 -6.55 -1.81 -18.31
N TRP A 450 -6.98 -0.68 -18.87
CA TRP A 450 -7.77 -0.64 -20.09
C TRP A 450 -7.01 -1.23 -21.29
N ARG A 451 -5.71 -0.90 -21.41
CA ARG A 451 -4.84 -1.35 -22.49
C ARG A 451 -4.36 -2.80 -22.33
N ARG A 452 -4.15 -3.28 -21.10
CA ARG A 452 -3.43 -4.54 -20.84
C ARG A 452 -4.29 -5.68 -20.30
N LEU A 453 -5.38 -5.39 -19.58
CA LEU A 453 -6.25 -6.47 -19.12
C LEU A 453 -7.02 -7.06 -20.30
N PRO A 454 -7.02 -8.40 -20.46
CA PRO A 454 -7.75 -9.05 -21.53
C PRO A 454 -9.26 -8.85 -21.38
N ALA A 455 -9.98 -8.80 -22.51
CA ALA A 455 -11.43 -8.68 -22.50
C ALA A 455 -12.04 -9.83 -21.67
N ASP A 456 -13.06 -9.50 -20.87
CA ASP A 456 -13.80 -10.50 -20.11
C ASP A 456 -14.47 -11.47 -21.10
N HIS A 457 -14.13 -12.76 -21.01
CA HIS A 457 -14.82 -13.78 -21.78
C HIS A 457 -16.20 -14.00 -21.16
N VAL A 458 -17.22 -14.20 -22.01
CA VAL A 458 -18.53 -14.69 -21.55
C VAL A 458 -18.31 -16.11 -21.07
N ALA A 459 -18.00 -16.27 -19.79
CA ALA A 459 -17.96 -17.59 -19.19
C ALA A 459 -19.35 -18.20 -19.37
N GLU A 460 -19.39 -19.36 -20.02
CA GLU A 460 -20.53 -20.28 -19.93
C GLU A 460 -20.87 -20.38 -18.45
N LYS A 461 -22.11 -20.04 -18.06
CA LYS A 461 -22.56 -19.91 -16.66
C LYS A 461 -22.01 -21.08 -15.84
N ALA A 462 -20.82 -20.92 -15.24
CA ALA A 462 -20.43 -21.79 -14.16
C ALA A 462 -21.54 -21.59 -13.14
N PRO A 463 -22.15 -22.67 -12.61
CA PRO A 463 -23.19 -22.53 -11.60
C PRO A 463 -22.58 -21.61 -10.57
N ALA A 464 -23.19 -20.42 -10.41
CA ALA A 464 -22.70 -19.41 -9.50
C ALA A 464 -22.48 -20.17 -8.21
N ALA A 465 -21.22 -20.40 -7.83
CA ALA A 465 -20.90 -20.94 -6.53
C ALA A 465 -21.29 -19.78 -5.64
N ALA A 466 -22.58 -19.77 -5.28
CA ALA A 466 -23.31 -18.59 -4.85
C ALA A 466 -22.41 -17.95 -3.82
N ALA A 467 -21.92 -16.73 -4.09
CA ALA A 467 -21.09 -15.99 -3.16
C ALA A 467 -21.78 -16.10 -1.81
N ALA A 468 -21.28 -17.00 -0.97
CA ALA A 468 -22.06 -17.51 0.13
C ALA A 468 -22.18 -16.33 1.06
N LYS A 469 -23.36 -15.69 1.11
CA LYS A 469 -23.57 -14.50 1.91
C LYS A 469 -22.98 -14.80 3.28
N PRO A 470 -22.01 -14.01 3.77
CA PRO A 470 -21.39 -14.31 5.05
C PRO A 470 -22.50 -14.38 6.08
N ARG A 471 -22.73 -15.57 6.63
CA ARG A 471 -23.77 -15.79 7.63
C ARG A 471 -23.20 -15.28 8.94
N LEU A 472 -23.39 -13.99 9.22
CA LEU A 472 -22.94 -13.34 10.46
C LEU A 472 -23.42 -14.09 11.71
N SER A 473 -24.59 -14.75 11.63
CA SER A 473 -25.09 -15.63 12.70
C SER A 473 -24.11 -16.72 13.12
N LEU A 474 -23.24 -17.18 12.21
CA LEU A 474 -22.19 -18.16 12.49
C LEU A 474 -21.24 -17.72 13.60
N ALA A 475 -20.86 -16.44 13.61
CA ALA A 475 -19.98 -15.89 14.64
C ALA A 475 -20.62 -16.03 16.02
N PHE A 476 -21.94 -15.86 16.13
CA PHE A 476 -22.67 -15.98 17.38
C PHE A 476 -23.00 -17.43 17.75
N SER A 477 -23.09 -18.34 16.77
CA SER A 477 -23.32 -19.77 17.00
C SER A 477 -22.11 -20.48 17.61
N ASN A 478 -20.89 -20.15 17.17
CA ASN A 478 -19.67 -20.77 17.68
C ASN A 478 -18.98 -19.84 18.68
N ARG A 479 -19.14 -20.12 19.98
CA ARG A 479 -18.56 -19.32 21.07
C ARG A 479 -17.04 -19.19 20.98
N ARG A 480 -16.33 -20.25 20.58
CA ARG A 480 -14.87 -20.20 20.42
C ARG A 480 -14.50 -19.27 19.25
N PHE A 481 -15.24 -19.33 18.15
CA PHE A 481 -15.03 -18.40 17.03
C PHE A 481 -15.33 -16.95 17.45
N LEU A 482 -16.42 -16.69 18.17
CA LEU A 482 -16.74 -15.37 18.71
C LEU A 482 -15.62 -14.81 19.58
N LEU A 483 -15.08 -15.63 20.50
CA LEU A 483 -14.00 -15.23 21.40
C LEU A 483 -12.71 -14.95 20.62
N LEU A 484 -12.39 -15.73 19.59
CA LEU A 484 -11.26 -15.43 18.69
C LEU A 484 -11.46 -14.10 17.97
N LEU A 485 -12.68 -13.81 17.50
CA LEU A 485 -12.99 -12.55 16.81
C LEU A 485 -12.87 -11.34 17.75
N VAL A 486 -13.48 -11.40 18.93
CA VAL A 486 -13.56 -10.27 19.88
C VAL A 486 -12.25 -10.04 20.63
N LEU A 487 -11.51 -11.11 20.96
CA LEU A 487 -10.27 -10.99 21.76
C LEU A 487 -8.99 -10.91 20.91
N ALA A 488 -9.03 -11.31 19.64
CA ALA A 488 -7.86 -11.22 18.76
C ALA A 488 -8.11 -10.40 17.50
N ALA A 489 -9.13 -10.74 16.70
CA ALA A 489 -9.31 -10.11 15.39
C ALA A 489 -9.66 -8.63 15.42
N VAL A 490 -10.64 -8.24 16.24
CA VAL A 490 -11.04 -6.85 16.38
C VAL A 490 -9.92 -6.01 17.04
N PRO A 491 -9.34 -6.40 18.20
CA PRO A 491 -8.28 -5.62 18.85
C PRO A 491 -7.05 -5.43 17.96
N ALA A 492 -6.61 -6.49 17.25
CA ALA A 492 -5.45 -6.41 16.35
C ALA A 492 -5.63 -5.38 15.24
N LYS A 493 -6.84 -5.25 14.69
CA LYS A 493 -7.16 -4.32 13.61
C LYS A 493 -7.50 -2.92 14.10
N LEU A 494 -8.16 -2.82 15.24
CA LEU A 494 -8.45 -1.57 15.92
C LEU A 494 -7.17 -0.79 16.22
N ILE A 495 -6.22 -1.41 16.93
CA ILE A 495 -4.97 -0.75 17.35
C ILE A 495 -4.12 -0.29 16.16
N LEU A 496 -4.10 -1.08 15.08
CA LEU A 496 -3.37 -0.73 13.86
C LEU A 496 -3.86 0.60 13.29
N ILE A 497 -5.16 0.73 13.04
CA ILE A 497 -5.70 1.94 12.40
C ILE A 497 -5.68 3.11 13.38
N ALA A 498 -5.99 2.87 14.66
CA ALA A 498 -5.93 3.88 15.71
C ALA A 498 -4.53 4.49 15.84
N TYR A 499 -3.48 3.67 15.92
CA TYR A 499 -2.12 4.16 16.11
C TYR A 499 -1.53 4.68 14.80
N CYS A 500 -1.41 3.82 13.78
CA CYS A 500 -0.64 4.17 12.59
C CYS A 500 -1.32 5.21 11.71
N PHE A 501 -2.63 5.18 11.54
CA PHE A 501 -3.30 6.03 10.54
C PHE A 501 -4.04 7.22 11.15
N TYR A 502 -4.15 7.30 12.48
CA TYR A 502 -4.82 8.39 13.18
C TYR A 502 -3.93 9.08 14.22
N LEU A 503 -3.58 8.40 15.33
CA LEU A 503 -2.88 9.04 16.44
C LEU A 503 -1.44 9.46 16.12
N ILE A 504 -0.66 8.63 15.39
CA ILE A 504 0.73 8.95 15.07
C ILE A 504 0.85 10.19 14.18
N PRO A 505 0.11 10.30 13.04
CA PRO A 505 0.06 11.54 12.27
C PRO A 505 -0.27 12.78 13.10
N LEU A 506 -1.34 12.71 13.90
CA LEU A 506 -1.78 13.84 14.73
C LEU A 506 -0.74 14.20 15.81
N TYR A 507 -0.12 13.20 16.43
CA TYR A 507 0.89 13.42 17.47
C TYR A 507 2.16 14.06 16.89
N ILE A 508 2.69 13.51 15.80
CA ILE A 508 3.96 13.98 15.20
C ILE A 508 3.83 15.40 14.68
N VAL A 509 2.74 15.72 13.98
CA VAL A 509 2.48 17.09 13.52
C VAL A 509 2.14 18.00 14.70
N GLY A 510 1.41 17.49 15.69
CA GLY A 510 1.06 18.23 16.91
C GLY A 510 2.27 18.66 17.76
N VAL A 511 3.37 17.91 17.74
CA VAL A 511 4.64 18.32 18.38
C VAL A 511 5.54 19.18 17.49
N GLY A 512 5.04 19.64 16.34
CA GLY A 512 5.72 20.54 15.41
C GLY A 512 6.66 19.86 14.42
N SER A 513 6.55 18.53 14.22
CA SER A 513 7.31 17.80 13.18
C SER A 513 6.51 17.71 11.86
N SER A 514 7.13 17.14 10.83
CA SER A 514 6.63 17.12 9.46
C SER A 514 5.71 15.93 9.15
N SER A 515 4.87 16.05 8.10
CA SER A 515 4.05 14.92 7.62
C SER A 515 4.93 13.80 7.07
N ALA A 516 6.09 14.13 6.52
CA ALA A 516 7.13 13.19 6.11
C ALA A 516 7.57 12.31 7.28
N MET A 517 7.82 12.87 8.47
CA MET A 517 8.17 12.09 9.65
C MET A 517 7.07 11.11 10.04
N ALA A 518 5.80 11.52 10.01
CA ALA A 518 4.66 10.63 10.24
C ALA A 518 4.60 9.49 9.22
N GLY A 519 4.80 9.82 7.94
CA GLY A 519 4.89 8.86 6.85
C GLY A 519 6.02 7.83 7.04
N ARG A 520 7.20 8.26 7.50
CA ARG A 520 8.35 7.39 7.80
C ARG A 520 8.05 6.42 8.94
N MET A 521 7.37 6.88 9.99
CA MET A 521 6.95 6.01 11.09
C MET A 521 5.99 4.94 10.59
N ILE A 522 4.97 5.32 9.80
CA ILE A 522 4.03 4.35 9.22
C ILE A 522 4.75 3.37 8.26
N MET A 523 5.70 3.86 7.46
CA MET A 523 6.51 3.01 6.58
C MET A 523 7.27 1.95 7.38
N LEU A 524 7.85 2.30 8.53
CA LEU A 524 8.60 1.36 9.36
C LEU A 524 7.74 0.20 9.87
N TYR A 525 6.48 0.47 10.26
CA TYR A 525 5.50 -0.58 10.56
C TYR A 525 5.35 -1.54 9.36
N SER A 526 5.13 -1.00 8.17
CA SER A 526 4.94 -1.79 6.94
C SER A 526 6.18 -2.62 6.59
N VAL A 527 7.39 -2.07 6.77
CA VAL A 527 8.66 -2.78 6.57
C VAL A 527 8.78 -3.95 7.54
N MET A 528 8.47 -3.75 8.82
CA MET A 528 8.46 -4.84 9.81
C MET A 528 7.49 -5.96 9.41
N MET A 529 6.29 -5.60 8.97
CA MET A 529 5.30 -6.57 8.50
C MET A 529 5.79 -7.40 7.32
N VAL A 530 6.44 -6.78 6.34
CA VAL A 530 6.98 -7.49 5.17
C VAL A 530 8.09 -8.45 5.53
N LEU A 531 9.01 -8.02 6.39
CA LEU A 531 10.18 -8.81 6.75
C LEU A 531 9.83 -9.92 7.74
N LEU A 532 9.00 -9.62 8.74
CA LEU A 532 8.79 -10.51 9.87
C LEU A 532 7.63 -11.50 9.68
N VAL A 533 6.54 -11.15 8.98
CA VAL A 533 5.40 -12.08 8.81
C VAL A 533 5.82 -13.42 8.20
N PRO A 534 6.59 -13.48 7.10
CA PRO A 534 7.02 -14.77 6.54
C PRO A 534 7.94 -15.55 7.50
N LEU A 535 8.81 -14.85 8.22
CA LEU A 535 9.72 -15.45 9.20
C LEU A 535 8.93 -16.07 10.36
N MET A 536 7.97 -15.33 10.92
CA MET A 536 7.12 -15.79 12.01
C MET A 536 6.23 -16.96 11.57
N ALA A 537 5.65 -16.91 10.37
CA ALA A 537 4.85 -18.02 9.83
C ALA A 537 5.67 -19.31 9.70
N ASN A 538 6.90 -19.22 9.17
CA ASN A 538 7.79 -20.37 9.06
C ASN A 538 8.21 -20.90 10.44
N TRP A 539 8.40 -20.01 11.42
CA TRP A 539 8.76 -20.40 12.78
C TRP A 539 7.64 -21.18 13.48
N VAL A 540 6.39 -20.74 13.32
CA VAL A 540 5.20 -21.44 13.84
C VAL A 540 5.09 -22.84 13.24
N VAL A 541 5.26 -22.96 11.92
CA VAL A 541 5.25 -24.26 11.23
C VAL A 541 6.37 -25.18 11.74
N ALA A 542 7.58 -24.64 11.93
CA ALA A 542 8.71 -25.41 12.46
C ALA A 542 8.48 -25.91 13.89
N LEU A 543 7.84 -25.10 14.74
CA LEU A 543 7.51 -25.48 16.12
C LEU A 543 6.43 -26.56 16.17
N ARG A 544 5.37 -26.42 15.35
CA ARG A 544 4.31 -27.41 15.20
C ARG A 544 4.87 -28.77 14.78
N ALA A 545 5.86 -28.79 13.88
CA ALA A 545 6.53 -30.02 13.46
C ALA A 545 7.34 -30.70 14.59
N ARG A 546 7.85 -29.93 15.55
CA ARG A 546 8.71 -30.44 16.65
C ARG A 546 7.92 -30.92 17.86
N HIS A 547 6.89 -30.20 18.27
CA HIS A 547 6.26 -30.41 19.59
C HIS A 547 4.83 -30.98 19.54
N LYS A 548 4.26 -31.24 18.36
CA LYS A 548 2.85 -31.68 18.13
C LYS A 548 1.75 -30.79 18.76
N ASP A 549 2.09 -29.85 19.63
CA ASP A 549 1.21 -28.81 20.16
C ASP A 549 0.73 -27.87 19.03
N GLU A 550 -0.38 -27.15 19.26
CA GLU A 550 -0.90 -26.07 18.41
C GLU A 550 -0.31 -24.72 18.91
N PRO A 551 0.91 -24.31 18.46
CA PRO A 551 1.57 -23.11 18.97
C PRO A 551 0.87 -21.80 18.58
N GLU A 552 -0.09 -21.83 17.66
CA GLU A 552 -0.70 -20.64 17.07
C GLU A 552 -1.30 -19.72 18.14
N ALA A 553 -2.02 -20.30 19.12
CA ALA A 553 -2.62 -19.54 20.20
C ALA A 553 -1.58 -18.77 21.03
N LEU A 554 -0.40 -19.37 21.25
CA LEU A 554 0.69 -18.71 21.98
C LEU A 554 1.25 -17.53 21.18
N PHE A 555 1.45 -17.70 19.87
CA PHE A 555 1.94 -16.63 19.01
C PHE A 555 0.95 -15.47 18.89
N VAL A 556 -0.35 -15.76 18.77
CA VAL A 556 -1.41 -14.74 18.81
C VAL A 556 -1.39 -14.00 20.15
N ALA A 557 -1.35 -14.72 21.27
CA ALA A 557 -1.32 -14.12 22.60
C ALA A 557 -0.10 -13.20 22.80
N ILE A 558 1.11 -13.67 22.47
CA ILE A 558 2.34 -12.88 22.59
C ILE A 558 2.30 -11.68 21.65
N GLY A 559 1.86 -11.88 20.40
CA GLY A 559 1.78 -10.81 19.40
C GLY A 559 0.81 -9.69 19.80
N LEU A 560 -0.37 -10.05 20.32
CA LEU A 560 -1.33 -9.09 20.87
C LEU A 560 -0.81 -8.41 22.13
N ALA A 561 -0.17 -9.15 23.04
CA ALA A 561 0.40 -8.58 24.25
C ALA A 561 1.49 -7.55 23.92
N LEU A 562 2.40 -7.87 22.99
CA LEU A 562 3.43 -6.95 22.53
C LEU A 562 2.85 -5.71 21.86
N SER A 563 1.80 -5.89 21.05
CA SER A 563 1.05 -4.78 20.43
C SER A 563 0.38 -3.89 21.48
N GLY A 564 -0.18 -4.47 22.55
CA GLY A 564 -0.76 -3.72 23.66
C GLY A 564 0.28 -2.95 24.47
N ILE A 565 1.41 -3.59 24.79
CA ILE A 565 2.55 -2.98 25.50
C ILE A 565 3.12 -1.79 24.72
N ALA A 566 3.04 -1.80 23.38
CA ALA A 566 3.50 -0.69 22.54
C ALA A 566 2.90 0.67 22.93
N GLY A 567 1.66 0.70 23.43
CA GLY A 567 1.02 1.94 23.91
C GLY A 567 1.74 2.58 25.10
N LEU A 568 2.41 1.78 25.95
CA LEU A 568 3.17 2.28 27.10
C LEU A 568 4.42 3.05 26.69
N ALA A 569 4.95 2.84 25.48
CA ALA A 569 6.09 3.60 24.99
C ALA A 569 5.81 5.11 24.96
N MET A 570 4.55 5.50 24.78
CA MET A 570 4.13 6.91 24.79
C MET A 570 4.07 7.53 26.19
N ALA A 571 4.21 6.74 27.25
CA ALA A 571 4.40 7.26 28.61
C ALA A 571 5.84 7.70 28.88
N LEU A 572 6.79 7.27 28.04
CA LEU A 572 8.21 7.57 28.21
C LEU A 572 8.50 8.97 27.62
N PRO A 573 9.21 9.85 28.34
CA PRO A 573 9.56 11.19 27.87
C PRO A 573 10.78 11.16 26.92
N LEU A 574 10.69 10.39 25.83
CA LEU A 574 11.79 10.17 24.88
C LEU A 574 11.61 10.96 23.56
N GLY A 575 10.68 11.92 23.53
CA GLY A 575 10.39 12.72 22.33
C GLY A 575 9.91 11.84 21.16
N LEU A 576 10.55 11.99 19.99
CA LEU A 576 10.22 11.21 18.78
C LEU A 576 10.64 9.73 18.86
N LEU A 577 11.44 9.33 19.86
CA LEU A 577 11.77 7.92 20.06
C LEU A 577 10.59 7.13 20.63
N SER A 578 9.68 7.77 21.36
CA SER A 578 8.48 7.12 21.90
C SER A 578 7.55 6.56 20.81
N PRO A 579 7.11 7.35 19.79
CA PRO A 579 6.32 6.80 18.68
C PRO A 579 7.12 5.82 17.81
N LEU A 580 8.44 5.98 17.69
CA LEU A 580 9.30 5.02 17.00
C LEU A 580 9.27 3.63 17.67
N LEU A 581 9.49 3.58 18.99
CA LEU A 581 9.43 2.36 19.79
C LEU A 581 8.05 1.72 19.71
N LEU A 582 6.99 2.53 19.81
CA LEU A 582 5.61 2.07 19.67
C LEU A 582 5.40 1.37 18.32
N VAL A 583 5.82 1.98 17.21
CA VAL A 583 5.65 1.38 15.88
C VAL A 583 6.44 0.09 15.71
N LEU A 584 7.68 0.06 16.21
CA LEU A 584 8.51 -1.15 16.15
C LEU A 584 7.87 -2.30 16.92
N LEU A 585 7.44 -2.06 18.17
CA LEU A 585 6.77 -3.06 19.00
C LEU A 585 5.46 -3.53 18.38
N LEU A 586 4.67 -2.60 17.84
CA LEU A 586 3.42 -2.91 17.14
C LEU A 586 3.68 -3.77 15.89
N GLY A 587 4.69 -3.42 15.09
CA GLY A 587 5.06 -4.16 13.88
C GLY A 587 5.50 -5.58 14.18
N VAL A 588 6.35 -5.77 15.20
CA VAL A 588 6.75 -7.11 15.67
C VAL A 588 5.53 -7.87 16.19
N GLY A 589 4.73 -7.27 17.07
CA GLY A 589 3.58 -7.91 17.69
C GLY A 589 2.54 -8.38 16.66
N GLN A 590 2.17 -7.52 15.72
CA GLN A 590 1.24 -7.87 14.64
C GLN A 590 1.80 -8.95 13.71
N SER A 591 3.11 -8.94 13.46
CA SER A 591 3.76 -9.96 12.63
C SER A 591 3.71 -11.35 13.26
N LEU A 592 3.80 -11.45 14.60
CA LEU A 592 3.59 -12.71 15.32
C LEU A 592 2.13 -13.17 15.28
N SER A 593 1.16 -12.25 15.31
CA SER A 593 -0.25 -12.60 15.48
C SER A 593 -0.99 -12.94 14.18
N ILE A 594 -0.78 -12.18 13.11
CA ILE A 594 -1.70 -12.18 11.94
C ILE A 594 -1.80 -13.54 11.24
N ALA A 595 -0.68 -14.18 10.92
CA ALA A 595 -0.69 -15.46 10.21
C ALA A 595 -1.24 -16.61 11.08
N PRO A 596 -0.79 -16.77 12.35
CA PRO A 596 -1.35 -17.75 13.28
C PRO A 596 -2.85 -17.56 13.54
N GLN A 597 -3.30 -16.32 13.67
CA GLN A 597 -4.71 -16.02 13.90
C GLN A 597 -5.60 -16.50 12.73
N ALA A 598 -5.16 -16.31 11.49
CA ALA A 598 -5.87 -16.82 10.31
C ALA A 598 -5.85 -18.37 10.23
N ALA A 599 -4.81 -19.02 10.76
CA ALA A 599 -4.76 -20.49 10.85
C ALA A 599 -5.71 -21.02 11.92
N MET A 600 -5.80 -20.37 13.08
CA MET A 600 -6.74 -20.73 14.15
C MET A 600 -8.21 -20.68 13.71
N VAL A 601 -8.58 -19.79 12.79
CA VAL A 601 -9.94 -19.77 12.21
C VAL A 601 -10.26 -21.11 11.54
N ALA A 602 -9.31 -21.70 10.81
CA ALA A 602 -9.52 -22.99 10.17
C ALA A 602 -9.70 -24.12 11.20
N GLU A 603 -9.09 -23.98 12.38
CA GLU A 603 -9.11 -25.00 13.42
C GLU A 603 -10.32 -24.91 14.33
N VAL A 604 -10.70 -23.70 14.72
CA VAL A 604 -11.87 -23.42 15.56
C VAL A 604 -13.18 -23.65 14.81
N CYS A 605 -13.16 -23.48 13.48
CA CYS A 605 -14.35 -23.57 12.63
C CYS A 605 -14.36 -24.82 11.72
N LYS A 606 -13.71 -25.93 12.12
CA LYS A 606 -13.60 -27.15 11.28
C LYS A 606 -14.96 -27.66 10.81
N ASP A 607 -15.98 -27.66 11.67
CA ASP A 607 -17.31 -28.18 11.36
C ASP A 607 -18.14 -27.22 10.49
N GLU A 608 -18.00 -25.92 10.74
CA GLU A 608 -18.59 -24.86 9.95
C GLU A 608 -17.98 -24.81 8.55
N ILE A 609 -16.68 -25.04 8.42
CA ILE A 609 -16.01 -25.13 7.12
C ILE A 609 -16.52 -26.34 6.32
N ARG A 610 -16.76 -27.48 6.98
CA ARG A 610 -17.34 -28.66 6.34
C ARG A 610 -18.77 -28.45 5.85
N SER A 611 -19.58 -27.68 6.58
CA SER A 611 -21.00 -27.48 6.29
C SER A 611 -21.30 -26.26 5.40
N LEU A 612 -20.61 -25.14 5.61
CA LEU A 612 -20.85 -23.85 4.95
C LEU A 612 -19.77 -23.47 3.93
N GLY A 613 -18.64 -24.17 3.95
CA GLY A 613 -17.50 -23.90 3.08
C GLY A 613 -16.55 -22.84 3.63
N GLN A 614 -15.25 -23.00 3.32
CA GLN A 614 -14.17 -22.16 3.81
C GLN A 614 -14.37 -20.66 3.51
N SER A 615 -14.83 -20.31 2.31
CA SER A 615 -15.03 -18.92 1.90
C SER A 615 -16.05 -18.17 2.75
N SER A 616 -17.11 -18.84 3.24
CA SER A 616 -18.13 -18.20 4.08
C SER A 616 -17.57 -17.84 5.45
N VAL A 617 -16.85 -18.79 6.09
CA VAL A 617 -16.23 -18.59 7.41
C VAL A 617 -15.18 -17.49 7.38
N TYR A 618 -14.25 -17.55 6.41
CA TYR A 618 -13.24 -16.50 6.25
C TYR A 618 -13.85 -15.16 5.81
N GLY A 619 -15.02 -15.16 5.16
CA GLY A 619 -15.80 -13.97 4.86
C GLY A 619 -16.28 -13.25 6.12
N VAL A 620 -16.84 -13.99 7.09
CA VAL A 620 -17.25 -13.46 8.40
C VAL A 620 -16.03 -12.93 9.17
N TYR A 621 -14.96 -13.71 9.23
CA TYR A 621 -13.71 -13.31 9.89
C TYR A 621 -13.17 -11.98 9.34
N ARG A 622 -13.06 -11.86 8.01
CA ARG A 622 -12.57 -10.62 7.37
C ARG A 622 -13.52 -9.45 7.57
N LEU A 623 -14.83 -9.66 7.50
CA LEU A 623 -15.81 -8.59 7.73
C LEU A 623 -15.65 -8.00 9.14
N VAL A 624 -15.51 -8.86 10.16
CA VAL A 624 -15.32 -8.43 11.55
C VAL A 624 -13.96 -7.74 11.75
N GLU A 625 -12.88 -8.25 11.15
CA GLU A 625 -11.58 -7.55 11.11
C GLU A 625 -11.71 -6.12 10.55
N ARG A 626 -12.48 -5.94 9.47
CA ARG A 626 -12.69 -4.62 8.85
C ARG A 626 -13.55 -3.69 9.72
N MET A 627 -14.50 -4.23 10.48
CA MET A 627 -15.22 -3.43 11.48
C MET A 627 -14.26 -2.94 12.59
N GLY A 628 -13.31 -3.78 13.01
CA GLY A 628 -12.22 -3.36 13.89
C GLY A 628 -11.42 -2.19 13.33
N ASN A 629 -11.01 -2.27 12.05
CA ASN A 629 -10.33 -1.16 11.36
C ASN A 629 -11.14 0.14 11.39
N ALA A 630 -12.44 0.08 11.09
CA ALA A 630 -13.31 1.26 11.07
C ALA A 630 -13.44 1.86 12.48
N SER A 631 -13.64 1.05 13.51
CA SER A 631 -13.81 1.55 14.89
C SER A 631 -12.58 2.23 15.48
N GLY A 632 -11.36 1.88 15.02
CA GLY A 632 -10.09 2.37 15.57
C GLY A 632 -9.99 3.90 15.70
N PRO A 633 -10.10 4.67 14.60
CA PRO A 633 -10.05 6.13 14.64
C PRO A 633 -11.09 6.78 15.56
N LEU A 634 -12.31 6.25 15.61
CA LEU A 634 -13.37 6.81 16.46
C LEU A 634 -13.08 6.58 17.94
N VAL A 635 -12.65 5.37 18.30
CA VAL A 635 -12.23 5.05 19.68
C VAL A 635 -11.03 5.91 20.09
N ALA A 636 -10.06 6.07 19.19
CA ALA A 636 -8.90 6.92 19.42
C ALA A 636 -9.27 8.40 19.59
N ALA A 637 -10.17 8.93 18.75
CA ALA A 637 -10.67 10.30 18.87
C ALA A 637 -11.35 10.55 20.22
N ALA A 638 -12.24 9.65 20.64
CA ALA A 638 -12.94 9.75 21.92
C ALA A 638 -11.97 9.72 23.11
N LEU A 639 -10.97 8.82 23.10
CA LEU A 639 -9.98 8.75 24.17
C LEU A 639 -9.02 9.96 24.16
N LEU A 640 -8.73 10.50 22.98
CA LEU A 640 -7.93 11.71 22.82
C LEU A 640 -8.63 12.94 23.42
N GLU A 641 -9.96 13.02 23.30
CA GLU A 641 -10.77 14.06 23.95
C GLU A 641 -10.79 13.93 25.48
N LEU A 642 -10.83 12.70 26.01
CA LEU A 642 -10.93 12.46 27.45
C LEU A 642 -9.63 12.78 28.21
N GLY A 643 -8.47 12.55 27.61
CA GLY A 643 -7.20 12.64 28.35
C GLY A 643 -5.95 12.90 27.52
N GLY A 644 -6.09 13.38 26.28
CA GLY A 644 -4.94 13.68 25.42
C GLY A 644 -4.24 12.45 24.85
N PHE A 645 -3.12 12.68 24.14
CA PHE A 645 -2.43 11.63 23.39
C PHE A 645 -1.95 10.47 24.26
N GLN A 646 -1.31 10.78 25.39
CA GLN A 646 -0.76 9.76 26.29
C GLN A 646 -1.87 8.81 26.80
N THR A 647 -3.02 9.36 27.20
CA THR A 647 -4.18 8.56 27.63
C THR A 647 -4.72 7.71 26.50
N ALA A 648 -4.87 8.26 25.30
CA ALA A 648 -5.37 7.52 24.14
C ALA A 648 -4.49 6.31 23.78
N PHE A 649 -3.17 6.50 23.71
CA PHE A 649 -2.23 5.41 23.44
C PHE A 649 -2.22 4.38 24.58
N ILE A 650 -2.16 4.79 25.83
CA ILE A 650 -2.10 3.84 26.95
C ILE A 650 -3.41 3.05 27.09
N ALA A 651 -4.57 3.70 26.95
CA ALA A 651 -5.87 3.06 27.12
C ALA A 651 -6.16 2.02 26.02
N ILE A 652 -5.87 2.35 24.75
CA ILE A 652 -6.01 1.39 23.65
C ILE A 652 -5.02 0.23 23.85
N GLY A 653 -3.78 0.51 24.23
CA GLY A 653 -2.76 -0.50 24.50
C GLY A 653 -3.17 -1.45 25.63
N ALA A 654 -3.67 -0.89 26.73
CA ALA A 654 -4.18 -1.63 27.88
C ALA A 654 -5.39 -2.51 27.52
N LEU A 655 -6.32 -2.00 26.69
CA LEU A 655 -7.44 -2.77 26.17
C LEU A 655 -6.95 -3.98 25.36
N VAL A 656 -6.03 -3.78 24.42
CA VAL A 656 -5.48 -4.88 23.61
C VAL A 656 -4.69 -5.87 24.47
N LEU A 657 -3.93 -5.39 25.46
CA LEU A 657 -3.22 -6.25 26.40
C LEU A 657 -4.19 -7.09 27.25
N ALA A 658 -5.28 -6.49 27.74
CA ALA A 658 -6.32 -7.22 28.46
C ALA A 658 -6.97 -8.30 27.58
N CYS A 659 -7.27 -7.98 26.31
CA CYS A 659 -7.74 -8.95 25.33
C CYS A 659 -6.72 -10.07 25.11
N ALA A 660 -5.42 -9.77 25.02
CA ALA A 660 -4.35 -10.74 24.86
C ALA A 660 -4.26 -11.71 26.05
N LEU A 661 -4.35 -11.20 27.28
CA LEU A 661 -4.33 -12.00 28.50
C LEU A 661 -5.56 -12.92 28.59
N LEU A 662 -6.75 -12.39 28.32
CA LEU A 662 -7.98 -13.18 28.28
C LEU A 662 -7.94 -14.24 27.18
N PHE A 663 -7.42 -13.89 26.00
CA PHE A 663 -7.21 -14.83 24.90
C PHE A 663 -6.25 -15.95 25.31
N ALA A 664 -5.14 -15.61 25.96
CA ALA A 664 -4.16 -16.59 26.43
C ALA A 664 -4.78 -17.59 27.42
N VAL A 665 -5.56 -17.11 28.39
CA VAL A 665 -6.23 -17.95 29.39
C VAL A 665 -7.20 -18.96 28.74
N ILE A 666 -7.85 -18.58 27.64
CA ILE A 666 -8.89 -19.39 26.99
C ILE A 666 -8.30 -20.36 25.95
N PHE A 667 -7.33 -19.91 25.15
CA PHE A 667 -6.85 -20.64 23.98
C PHE A 667 -5.48 -21.28 24.13
N VAL A 668 -4.63 -20.83 25.07
CA VAL A 668 -3.31 -21.43 25.25
C VAL A 668 -3.44 -22.69 26.11
N PRO A 669 -3.04 -23.89 25.62
CA PRO A 669 -3.14 -25.12 26.39
C PRO A 669 -2.36 -25.02 27.70
N ARG A 670 -3.00 -25.32 28.83
CA ARG A 670 -2.28 -25.54 30.09
C ARG A 670 -1.59 -26.89 30.00
N ARG A 671 -0.26 -26.94 30.01
CA ARG A 671 0.46 -28.21 30.18
C ARG A 671 -0.03 -28.85 31.50
N PRO A 672 -0.44 -30.12 31.50
CA PRO A 672 -0.75 -30.79 32.76
C PRO A 672 0.49 -30.74 33.64
N VAL A 673 0.35 -30.23 34.85
CA VAL A 673 1.40 -30.30 35.88
C VAL A 673 1.75 -31.78 36.03
N PRO A 674 3.03 -32.19 35.86
CA PRO A 674 3.40 -33.57 36.12
C PRO A 674 3.05 -33.88 37.57
N VAL A 675 2.04 -34.72 37.77
CA VAL A 675 1.71 -35.26 39.09
C VAL A 675 2.98 -35.97 39.57
N PRO A 676 3.57 -35.59 40.72
CA PRO A 676 4.69 -36.33 41.27
C PRO A 676 4.26 -37.79 41.41
N VAL A 677 5.06 -38.71 40.87
CA VAL A 677 4.80 -40.18 40.86
C VAL A 677 4.76 -40.79 42.27
N ALA A 678 4.78 -40.00 43.34
CA ALA A 678 4.86 -40.45 44.72
C ALA A 678 3.54 -40.97 45.35
N VAL A 679 2.44 -41.11 44.60
CA VAL A 679 1.17 -41.68 45.16
C VAL A 679 0.74 -42.98 44.49
N ALA A 680 1.41 -43.42 43.41
CA ALA A 680 1.14 -44.73 42.81
C ALA A 680 1.84 -45.89 43.55
N ALA A 681 2.86 -45.62 44.37
CA ALA A 681 3.60 -46.65 45.10
C ALA A 681 2.96 -47.06 46.45
N VAL A 682 2.01 -46.30 46.99
CA VAL A 682 1.34 -46.66 48.27
C VAL A 682 0.12 -47.57 48.04
N LYS A 683 -0.42 -47.63 46.82
CA LYS A 683 -1.55 -48.51 46.47
C LYS A 683 -1.16 -49.90 45.97
N ALA A 684 0.14 -50.18 45.86
CA ALA A 684 0.69 -51.51 45.56
C ALA A 684 1.28 -52.21 46.81
N ALA A 685 1.18 -51.58 47.98
CA ALA A 685 1.67 -52.10 49.26
C ALA A 685 0.59 -52.10 50.36
N SER A 686 -0.70 -52.06 50.00
CA SER A 686 -1.84 -52.24 50.90
C SER A 686 -2.74 -53.36 50.44
#